data_AF-A0A9D2D1Y8-F1
#
_entry.id   AF-A0A9D2D1Y8-F1
#
_cell.length_a   1.000
_cell.length_b   1.000
_cell.length_c   1.000
_cell.angle_alpha   90.00
_cell.angle_beta   90.00
_cell.angle_gamma   90.00
#
_symmetry.space_group_name_H-M   'P 1'
#
loop_
_entity.id
_entity.type
_entity.pdbx_description
1 polymer ?
#
loop_
_entity_poly.entity_id
_entity_poly.type
_entity_poly.pdbx_seq_one_letter_code
_entity_poly.pdbx_strand_id
1 'polypeptide(L)'
;QGKINMLNEILRSRLENELSGKYVSYSPEEKKELQRMYRWHFGKDVWKGSVYEVYREFLTAQAEQGKAVPFPEDAFDLYDLAALAYLYKRIKETDGIREASHVIIDEAQDFGMMAYGALEYCLRGCTYTIMGDVSQNIHFGYGLNDWEELRKLMLSTNPDGFGLLKKSYRNTVEISHFATEILRHGNFAIYPVEPISRHGSQVRVTQCKNEEEMLAETEKNIRQWMQEGRETIAVICRDEEEAEMVSGRLGEKLPLADSNPETANFTQGIMVLPVEYTKGLEFDGVLLYHPSAEHYPAEDRYVKLLYVAATRALHELTVVHQGDLTDLIARPVSGEKRMQLLEEEKKVQREKADRQQKRPEIRKPKAVHASEKRNDTEGSAQTLENGSGIDEFVQTRKIFERNPAVRPLKKNENPDTSGQQPVNTSLHRFGEIPQESILRPKGHSRIDCSVRILKKGKKYLEMISRYGILRLTPLTPEIIRVQFLKGTMGSFHEGYWNYQPDTLPSWSAKAGKTLVEIATENLIVRIDKRTGALQFCDRKGKLLLTEKADLPRQIETGSHSDTWTYFDWGKTEKIYAKGSLNEDLERMNQKARYISFGGRTMRMPLLISDKGYGIGITAEHSVICCTIPTYGNYVYTDGTDQIDYYFIYGGDSKNTLELYKKITG
;
A
#
# COMPACT_ATOMS: atom_id res chain seq x y z
N GLN A 1 -16.62 40.88 -0.31
CA GLN A 1 -16.84 42.35 -0.32
C GLN A 1 -16.20 43.04 -1.53
N GLY A 2 -14.94 42.73 -1.86
CA GLY A 2 -14.15 43.41 -2.89
C GLY A 2 -14.80 43.46 -4.28
N LYS A 3 -15.60 42.47 -4.68
CA LYS A 3 -16.34 42.53 -5.96
C LYS A 3 -17.42 43.63 -5.99
N ILE A 4 -18.16 43.87 -4.90
CA ILE A 4 -19.14 44.97 -4.84
C ILE A 4 -18.41 46.32 -4.85
N ASN A 5 -17.32 46.42 -4.09
CA ASN A 5 -16.49 47.64 -4.08
C ASN A 5 -15.89 47.91 -5.46
N MET A 6 -15.30 46.90 -6.12
CA MET A 6 -14.76 46.97 -7.48
C MET A 6 -15.83 47.31 -8.52
N LEU A 7 -17.06 46.77 -8.41
CA LEU A 7 -18.15 47.12 -9.32
C LEU A 7 -18.65 48.56 -9.10
N ASN A 8 -18.78 48.99 -7.83
CA ASN A 8 -19.08 50.39 -7.50
C ASN A 8 -17.94 51.34 -7.93
N GLU A 9 -16.68 50.90 -7.88
CA GLU A 9 -15.50 51.65 -8.32
C GLU A 9 -15.41 51.76 -9.85
N ILE A 10 -15.62 50.65 -10.58
CA ILE A 10 -15.74 50.66 -12.05
C ILE A 10 -16.91 51.54 -12.49
N LEU A 11 -18.06 51.45 -11.80
CA LEU A 11 -19.22 52.28 -12.09
C LEU A 11 -18.94 53.77 -11.80
N ARG A 12 -18.30 54.10 -10.68
CA ARG A 12 -17.88 55.47 -10.36
C ARG A 12 -16.86 55.99 -11.36
N SER A 13 -15.87 55.20 -11.77
CA SER A 13 -14.90 55.58 -12.78
C SER A 13 -15.55 55.82 -14.15
N ARG A 14 -16.50 54.97 -14.57
CA ARG A 14 -17.30 55.22 -15.79
C ARG A 14 -18.13 56.51 -15.67
N LEU A 15 -18.81 56.70 -14.54
CA LEU A 15 -19.59 57.90 -14.27
C LEU A 15 -18.71 59.15 -14.25
N GLU A 16 -17.55 59.13 -13.62
CA GLU A 16 -16.59 60.24 -13.62
C GLU A 16 -16.09 60.55 -15.04
N ASN A 17 -15.80 59.53 -15.85
CA ASN A 17 -15.47 59.72 -17.27
C ASN A 17 -16.62 60.36 -18.06
N GLU A 18 -17.86 59.97 -17.81
CA GLU A 18 -19.06 60.52 -18.47
C GLU A 18 -19.35 61.96 -18.02
N LEU A 19 -19.31 62.22 -16.71
CA LEU A 19 -19.47 63.55 -16.11
C LEU A 19 -18.27 64.50 -16.37
N SER A 20 -17.12 63.97 -16.84
CA SER A 20 -15.97 64.78 -17.28
C SER A 20 -16.21 65.54 -18.59
N GLY A 21 -17.25 65.17 -19.34
CA GLY A 21 -17.80 66.03 -20.39
C GLY A 21 -17.23 65.85 -21.80
N LYS A 22 -16.64 64.69 -22.14
CA LYS A 22 -16.15 64.43 -23.50
C LYS A 22 -17.24 64.39 -24.59
N TYR A 23 -18.49 64.10 -24.23
CA TYR A 23 -19.60 63.94 -25.19
C TYR A 23 -20.93 64.60 -24.76
N VAL A 24 -21.17 64.79 -23.45
CA VAL A 24 -22.40 65.40 -22.91
C VAL A 24 -22.03 66.38 -21.80
N SER A 25 -22.68 67.55 -21.77
CA SER A 25 -22.50 68.59 -20.75
C SER A 25 -23.62 68.51 -19.72
N TYR A 26 -23.27 68.21 -18.46
CA TYR A 26 -24.22 68.17 -17.34
C TYR A 26 -24.09 69.39 -16.42
N SER A 27 -25.21 69.88 -15.92
CA SER A 27 -25.26 70.95 -14.92
C SER A 27 -24.67 70.50 -13.58
N PRO A 28 -24.21 71.43 -12.70
CA PRO A 28 -23.69 71.07 -11.38
C PRO A 28 -24.69 70.28 -10.52
N GLU A 29 -25.98 70.49 -10.73
CA GLU A 29 -27.08 69.83 -10.02
C GLU A 29 -27.30 68.41 -10.56
N GLU A 30 -27.31 68.24 -11.89
CA GLU A 30 -27.40 66.94 -12.56
C GLU A 30 -26.22 66.03 -12.20
N LYS A 31 -24.99 66.56 -12.17
CA LYS A 31 -23.81 65.80 -11.75
C LYS A 31 -23.97 65.26 -10.32
N LYS A 32 -24.54 66.06 -9.42
CA LYS A 32 -24.79 65.70 -8.01
C LYS A 32 -25.93 64.68 -7.86
N GLU A 33 -26.97 64.80 -8.68
CA GLU A 33 -28.09 63.86 -8.76
C GLU A 33 -27.63 62.47 -9.25
N LEU A 34 -26.85 62.42 -10.34
CA LEU A 34 -26.28 61.19 -10.90
C LEU A 34 -25.29 60.52 -9.93
N GLN A 35 -24.39 61.31 -9.31
CA GLN A 35 -23.51 60.80 -8.26
C GLN A 35 -24.28 60.24 -7.06
N ARG A 36 -25.41 60.85 -6.67
CA ARG A 36 -26.29 60.33 -5.61
C ARG A 36 -26.94 59.01 -6.01
N MET A 37 -27.47 58.92 -7.22
CA MET A 37 -28.18 57.74 -7.75
C MET A 37 -27.26 56.51 -7.85
N TYR A 38 -26.02 56.69 -8.32
CA TYR A 38 -25.09 55.57 -8.53
C TYR A 38 -24.17 55.26 -7.33
N ARG A 39 -24.19 56.07 -6.25
CA ARG A 39 -23.22 55.98 -5.14
C ARG A 39 -23.09 54.58 -4.52
N TRP A 40 -24.19 53.83 -4.49
CA TRP A 40 -24.34 52.49 -3.91
C TRP A 40 -25.17 51.57 -4.81
N HIS A 41 -25.09 51.71 -6.14
CA HIS A 41 -25.97 51.00 -7.08
C HIS A 41 -25.94 49.47 -6.91
N PHE A 42 -24.76 48.89 -6.66
CA PHE A 42 -24.59 47.46 -6.39
C PHE A 42 -24.64 47.09 -4.89
N GLY A 43 -25.08 48.02 -4.03
CA GLY A 43 -25.14 47.85 -2.59
C GLY A 43 -24.20 48.78 -1.81
N LYS A 44 -24.37 48.76 -0.48
CA LYS A 44 -23.55 49.52 0.48
C LYS A 44 -22.20 48.85 0.73
N ASP A 45 -21.26 49.60 1.29
CA ASP A 45 -19.84 49.23 1.47
C ASP A 45 -19.57 48.05 2.42
N VAL A 46 -20.61 47.51 3.08
CA VAL A 46 -20.57 46.28 3.90
C VAL A 46 -21.82 45.45 3.65
N TRP A 47 -21.67 44.24 3.12
CA TRP A 47 -22.76 43.27 3.06
C TRP A 47 -23.05 42.71 4.46
N LYS A 48 -24.31 42.81 4.89
CA LYS A 48 -24.78 42.42 6.24
C LYS A 48 -25.65 41.16 6.28
N GLY A 49 -25.95 40.56 5.12
CA GLY A 49 -26.75 39.33 5.05
C GLY A 49 -25.99 38.09 5.53
N SER A 50 -26.70 36.98 5.60
CA SER A 50 -26.16 35.65 5.90
C SER A 50 -25.94 34.85 4.62
N VAL A 51 -24.86 34.06 4.56
CA VAL A 51 -24.62 33.17 3.39
C VAL A 51 -25.68 32.06 3.36
N TYR A 52 -26.16 31.66 4.54
CA TYR A 52 -27.26 30.73 4.71
C TYR A 52 -28.61 31.29 4.23
N GLU A 53 -28.84 32.62 4.30
CA GLU A 53 -30.04 33.26 3.73
C GLU A 53 -29.99 33.18 2.20
N VAL A 54 -28.87 33.55 1.58
CA VAL A 54 -28.70 33.48 0.11
C VAL A 54 -28.82 32.03 -0.39
N TYR A 55 -28.28 31.06 0.36
CA TYR A 55 -28.44 29.65 0.02
C TYR A 55 -29.90 29.21 0.13
N ARG A 56 -30.60 29.59 1.22
CA ARG A 56 -32.03 29.31 1.41
C ARG A 56 -32.89 29.93 0.30
N GLU A 57 -32.65 31.18 -0.08
CA GLU A 57 -33.33 31.85 -1.20
C GLU A 57 -33.12 31.10 -2.52
N PHE A 58 -31.90 30.62 -2.79
CA PHE A 58 -31.61 29.78 -3.94
C PHE A 58 -32.40 28.46 -3.90
N LEU A 59 -32.42 27.76 -2.76
CA LEU A 59 -33.19 26.53 -2.57
C LEU A 59 -34.69 26.74 -2.81
N THR A 60 -35.29 27.78 -2.23
CA THR A 60 -36.69 28.16 -2.48
C THR A 60 -36.95 28.41 -3.97
N ALA A 61 -36.09 29.19 -4.64
CA ALA A 61 -36.23 29.48 -6.06
C ALA A 61 -36.05 28.26 -6.97
N GLN A 62 -35.32 27.23 -6.53
CA GLN A 62 -35.24 25.93 -7.24
C GLN A 62 -36.48 25.06 -6.98
N ALA A 63 -37.04 25.08 -5.77
CA ALA A 63 -38.29 24.40 -5.44
C ALA A 63 -39.49 25.00 -6.22
N GLU A 64 -39.55 26.33 -6.36
CA GLU A 64 -40.52 27.04 -7.21
C GLU A 64 -40.41 26.63 -8.70
N GLN A 65 -39.22 26.22 -9.15
CA GLN A 65 -38.97 25.68 -10.50
C GLN A 65 -39.30 24.17 -10.60
N GLY A 66 -39.93 23.58 -9.59
CA GLY A 66 -40.35 22.18 -9.58
C GLY A 66 -39.22 21.18 -9.37
N LYS A 67 -38.04 21.62 -8.91
CA LYS A 67 -36.95 20.69 -8.55
C LYS A 67 -37.20 20.10 -7.16
N ALA A 68 -36.84 18.83 -7.00
CA ALA A 68 -36.74 18.23 -5.67
C ALA A 68 -35.60 18.91 -4.92
N VAL A 69 -35.92 19.60 -3.83
CA VAL A 69 -34.96 20.26 -2.96
C VAL A 69 -35.22 19.75 -1.54
N PRO A 70 -34.40 18.80 -1.02
CA PRO A 70 -34.49 18.42 0.37
C PRO A 70 -34.10 19.64 1.21
N PHE A 71 -35.02 20.13 2.04
CA PHE A 71 -34.66 21.07 3.10
C PHE A 71 -34.08 20.25 4.25
N PRO A 72 -32.81 20.44 4.62
CA PRO A 72 -32.27 19.80 5.80
C PRO A 72 -32.80 20.56 7.02
N GLU A 73 -33.69 19.94 7.80
CA GLU A 73 -34.21 20.54 9.03
C GLU A 73 -33.13 20.63 10.11
N ASP A 74 -32.20 19.66 10.15
CA ASP A 74 -31.22 19.50 11.25
C ASP A 74 -29.72 19.59 10.86
N ALA A 75 -29.30 19.23 9.63
CA ALA A 75 -27.87 19.18 9.25
C ALA A 75 -27.60 19.34 7.74
N PHE A 76 -26.55 20.10 7.37
CA PHE A 76 -26.11 20.24 5.98
C PHE A 76 -25.34 19.00 5.48
N ASP A 77 -25.59 18.60 4.23
CA ASP A 77 -24.81 17.55 3.57
C ASP A 77 -23.51 18.07 2.93
N LEU A 78 -22.73 17.19 2.29
CA LEU A 78 -21.48 17.56 1.62
C LEU A 78 -21.68 18.56 0.47
N TYR A 79 -22.79 18.46 -0.26
CA TYR A 79 -23.09 19.29 -1.43
C TYR A 79 -23.66 20.65 -1.01
N ASP A 80 -24.45 20.71 0.06
CA ASP A 80 -24.81 21.93 0.77
C ASP A 80 -23.55 22.69 1.20
N LEU A 81 -22.61 22.01 1.87
CA LEU A 81 -21.36 22.61 2.32
C LEU A 81 -20.49 23.09 1.15
N ALA A 82 -20.44 22.34 0.04
CA ALA A 82 -19.76 22.75 -1.19
C ALA A 82 -20.41 24.01 -1.81
N ALA A 83 -21.74 24.06 -1.88
CA ALA A 83 -22.48 25.22 -2.38
C ALA A 83 -22.31 26.45 -1.47
N LEU A 84 -22.39 26.26 -0.15
CA LEU A 84 -22.15 27.30 0.86
C LEU A 84 -20.71 27.83 0.80
N ALA A 85 -19.70 26.98 0.61
CA ALA A 85 -18.31 27.40 0.44
C ALA A 85 -18.12 28.23 -0.85
N TYR A 86 -18.71 27.79 -1.96
CA TYR A 86 -18.70 28.52 -3.23
C TYR A 86 -19.37 29.90 -3.09
N LEU A 87 -20.54 29.98 -2.44
CA LEU A 87 -21.24 31.22 -2.15
C LEU A 87 -20.42 32.12 -1.20
N TYR A 88 -19.83 31.55 -0.15
CA TYR A 88 -19.00 32.27 0.82
C TYR A 88 -17.81 32.95 0.13
N LYS A 89 -17.02 32.21 -0.66
CA LYS A 89 -15.88 32.78 -1.39
C LYS A 89 -16.30 33.80 -2.43
N ARG A 90 -17.49 33.63 -3.04
CA ARG A 90 -18.05 34.61 -4.00
C ARG A 90 -18.51 35.90 -3.33
N ILE A 91 -19.04 35.85 -2.10
CA ILE A 91 -19.67 36.98 -1.40
C ILE A 91 -18.68 37.69 -0.48
N LYS A 92 -18.07 36.98 0.48
CA LYS A 92 -17.28 37.57 1.56
C LYS A 92 -15.81 37.74 1.17
N GLU A 93 -15.18 36.65 0.78
CA GLU A 93 -13.72 36.54 0.67
C GLU A 93 -13.11 37.49 -0.37
N THR A 94 -11.95 38.05 -0.02
CA THR A 94 -11.20 39.04 -0.84
C THR A 94 -9.71 38.82 -0.80
N ASP A 95 -9.19 38.33 0.32
CA ASP A 95 -7.77 38.06 0.51
C ASP A 95 -7.47 36.63 0.07
N GLY A 96 -6.30 36.43 -0.53
CA GLY A 96 -5.82 35.09 -0.81
C GLY A 96 -5.53 34.37 0.50
N ILE A 97 -6.42 33.45 0.89
CA ILE A 97 -6.04 32.33 1.76
C ILE A 97 -4.76 31.72 1.18
N ARG A 98 -3.88 31.23 2.04
CA ARG A 98 -2.67 30.50 1.61
C ARG A 98 -3.09 29.15 1.03
N GLU A 99 -3.60 29.18 -0.20
CA GLU A 99 -4.10 28.03 -0.95
C GLU A 99 -3.01 26.94 -1.00
N ALA A 100 -3.43 25.67 -0.87
CA ALA A 100 -2.51 24.54 -0.94
C ALA A 100 -1.80 24.54 -2.31
N SER A 101 -0.49 24.33 -2.38
CA SER A 101 0.18 24.35 -3.70
C SER A 101 -0.24 23.16 -4.60
N HIS A 102 -0.69 22.07 -3.97
CA HIS A 102 -1.16 20.87 -4.64
C HIS A 102 -2.28 20.20 -3.83
N VAL A 103 -3.29 19.65 -4.49
CA VAL A 103 -4.39 18.87 -3.91
C VAL A 103 -4.41 17.49 -4.56
N ILE A 104 -4.40 16.44 -3.74
CA ILE A 104 -4.60 15.06 -4.19
C ILE A 104 -6.01 14.63 -3.78
N ILE A 105 -6.76 14.10 -4.72
CA ILE A 105 -8.10 13.54 -4.50
C ILE A 105 -8.05 12.09 -4.95
N ASP A 106 -8.22 11.17 -4.00
CA ASP A 106 -8.36 9.75 -4.25
C ASP A 106 -9.85 9.34 -4.23
N GLU A 107 -10.17 8.19 -4.81
CA GLU A 107 -11.54 7.66 -4.96
C GLU A 107 -12.55 8.70 -5.51
N ALA A 108 -12.12 9.53 -6.46
CA ALA A 108 -12.86 10.68 -6.96
C ALA A 108 -14.20 10.35 -7.65
N GLN A 109 -14.46 9.07 -7.96
CA GLN A 109 -15.78 8.65 -8.44
C GLN A 109 -16.90 8.81 -7.40
N ASP A 110 -16.59 8.95 -6.12
CA ASP A 110 -17.57 8.96 -5.04
C ASP A 110 -18.31 10.30 -4.89
N PHE A 111 -17.73 11.37 -5.44
CA PHE A 111 -18.20 12.74 -5.23
C PHE A 111 -18.90 13.31 -6.46
N GLY A 112 -20.05 13.95 -6.26
CA GLY A 112 -20.77 14.67 -7.31
C GLY A 112 -20.05 15.95 -7.76
N MET A 113 -20.34 16.39 -9.00
CA MET A 113 -19.69 17.53 -9.66
C MET A 113 -19.72 18.86 -8.89
N MET A 114 -20.67 19.08 -7.97
CA MET A 114 -20.72 20.28 -7.13
C MET A 114 -19.51 20.39 -6.19
N ALA A 115 -19.02 19.27 -5.65
CA ALA A 115 -17.80 19.26 -4.82
C ALA A 115 -16.58 19.71 -5.63
N TYR A 116 -16.45 19.21 -6.86
CA TYR A 116 -15.38 19.61 -7.77
C TYR A 116 -15.49 21.06 -8.26
N GLY A 117 -16.70 21.54 -8.56
CA GLY A 117 -16.93 22.94 -8.93
C GLY A 117 -16.64 23.91 -7.77
N ALA A 118 -16.95 23.51 -6.53
CA ALA A 118 -16.54 24.25 -5.35
C ALA A 118 -15.02 24.25 -5.19
N LEU A 119 -14.34 23.11 -5.36
CA LEU A 119 -12.88 23.02 -5.28
C LEU A 119 -12.19 23.87 -6.35
N GLU A 120 -12.50 23.72 -7.64
CA GLU A 120 -11.93 24.52 -8.74
C GLU A 120 -12.06 26.02 -8.45
N TYR A 121 -13.25 26.46 -8.03
CA TYR A 121 -13.51 27.87 -7.77
C TYR A 121 -12.81 28.36 -6.49
N CYS A 122 -12.75 27.52 -5.46
CA CYS A 122 -12.23 27.88 -4.14
C CYS A 122 -10.73 27.67 -3.96
N LEU A 123 -10.04 27.04 -4.92
CA LEU A 123 -8.62 26.66 -4.81
C LEU A 123 -7.89 26.88 -6.15
N ARG A 124 -8.06 28.08 -6.73
CA ARG A 124 -7.65 28.42 -8.11
C ARG A 124 -6.15 28.48 -8.35
N GLY A 125 -5.36 28.71 -7.30
CA GLY A 125 -3.90 28.66 -7.33
C GLY A 125 -3.32 27.26 -7.09
N CYS A 126 -4.17 26.25 -6.86
CA CYS A 126 -3.76 24.87 -6.62
C CYS A 126 -3.54 24.12 -7.93
N THR A 127 -2.61 23.17 -7.91
CA THR A 127 -2.55 22.09 -8.91
C THR A 127 -3.25 20.85 -8.36
N TYR A 128 -3.81 20.00 -9.22
CA TYR A 128 -4.60 18.84 -8.80
C TYR A 128 -4.02 17.52 -9.33
N THR A 129 -4.06 16.48 -8.50
CA THR A 129 -3.97 15.09 -8.94
C THR A 129 -5.25 14.38 -8.51
N ILE A 130 -6.05 13.94 -9.46
CA ILE A 130 -7.33 13.27 -9.22
C ILE A 130 -7.20 11.80 -9.67
N MET A 131 -7.54 10.86 -8.79
CA MET A 131 -7.45 9.41 -8.97
C MET A 131 -8.79 8.74 -8.63
N GLY A 132 -9.03 7.55 -9.17
CA GLY A 132 -10.23 6.76 -8.92
C GLY A 132 -10.60 5.80 -10.06
N ASP A 133 -11.73 5.11 -9.91
CA ASP A 133 -12.34 4.21 -10.90
C ASP A 133 -13.88 4.36 -10.87
N VAL A 134 -14.46 4.97 -11.91
CA VAL A 134 -15.93 5.18 -12.03
C VAL A 134 -16.76 3.89 -12.05
N SER A 135 -16.12 2.75 -12.27
CA SER A 135 -16.72 1.42 -12.18
C SER A 135 -16.96 0.98 -10.72
N GLN A 136 -16.24 1.59 -9.77
CA GLN A 136 -16.34 1.32 -8.31
C GLN A 136 -17.25 2.32 -7.56
N ASN A 137 -17.93 3.23 -8.26
CA ASN A 137 -18.93 4.10 -7.64
C ASN A 137 -20.16 3.26 -7.21
N ILE A 138 -20.35 3.11 -5.91
CA ILE A 138 -21.51 2.44 -5.28
C ILE A 138 -22.59 3.42 -4.80
N HIS A 139 -22.36 4.73 -4.89
CA HIS A 139 -23.29 5.75 -4.43
C HIS A 139 -24.33 6.05 -5.51
N PHE A 140 -25.52 5.48 -5.38
CA PHE A 140 -26.55 5.60 -6.41
C PHE A 140 -27.27 6.95 -6.32
N GLY A 141 -27.24 7.72 -7.41
CA GLY A 141 -27.84 9.06 -7.50
C GLY A 141 -26.86 10.23 -7.36
N TYR A 142 -25.62 9.97 -6.95
CA TYR A 142 -24.53 10.96 -6.92
C TYR A 142 -23.18 10.31 -7.29
N GLY A 143 -22.06 11.03 -7.16
CA GLY A 143 -20.77 10.57 -7.67
C GLY A 143 -20.64 10.70 -9.20
N LEU A 144 -19.56 10.14 -9.74
CA LEU A 144 -19.24 10.16 -11.16
C LEU A 144 -19.60 8.83 -11.82
N ASN A 145 -20.14 8.90 -13.03
CA ASN A 145 -20.35 7.74 -13.92
C ASN A 145 -19.36 7.72 -15.10
N ASP A 146 -18.79 8.88 -15.43
CA ASP A 146 -17.69 9.03 -16.38
C ASP A 146 -16.74 10.15 -15.92
N TRP A 147 -15.61 10.27 -16.60
CA TRP A 147 -14.63 11.33 -16.33
C TRP A 147 -14.82 12.57 -17.20
N GLU A 148 -15.74 12.60 -18.17
CA GLU A 148 -15.83 13.69 -19.13
C GLU A 148 -16.20 15.03 -18.49
N GLU A 149 -17.21 15.07 -17.62
CA GLU A 149 -17.62 16.32 -16.96
C GLU A 149 -16.50 16.86 -16.07
N LEU A 150 -15.88 16.00 -15.27
CA LEU A 150 -14.76 16.39 -14.43
C LEU A 150 -13.55 16.85 -15.25
N ARG A 151 -13.27 16.19 -16.38
CA ARG A 151 -12.19 16.61 -17.30
C ARG A 151 -12.49 17.95 -17.97
N LYS A 152 -13.74 18.23 -18.34
CA LYS A 152 -14.16 19.52 -18.91
C LYS A 152 -14.02 20.66 -17.88
N LEU A 153 -14.27 20.38 -16.61
CA LEU A 153 -14.07 21.33 -15.50
C LEU A 153 -12.59 21.54 -15.16
N MET A 154 -11.87 20.46 -14.84
CA MET A 154 -10.53 20.50 -14.23
C MET A 154 -9.36 20.60 -15.23
N LEU A 155 -9.55 20.22 -16.50
CA LEU A 155 -8.50 20.27 -17.54
C LEU A 155 -8.76 21.42 -18.52
N SER A 156 -9.24 22.56 -18.01
CA SER A 156 -9.56 23.75 -18.80
C SER A 156 -8.31 24.55 -19.22
N THR A 157 -7.14 24.24 -18.66
CA THR A 157 -5.85 24.87 -18.95
C THR A 157 -4.85 23.92 -19.61
N ASN A 158 -3.74 24.46 -20.12
CA ASN A 158 -2.68 23.69 -20.75
C ASN A 158 -1.39 23.90 -19.93
N PRO A 159 -0.67 22.84 -19.49
CA PRO A 159 -0.69 21.48 -20.03
C PRO A 159 -1.31 20.43 -19.09
N ASP A 160 -2.63 20.46 -18.91
CA ASP A 160 -3.33 19.48 -18.05
C ASP A 160 -3.47 18.11 -18.76
N GLY A 161 -3.34 17.01 -17.99
CA GLY A 161 -3.19 15.67 -18.53
C GLY A 161 -4.13 14.63 -17.94
N PHE A 162 -4.72 13.78 -18.79
CA PHE A 162 -5.52 12.63 -18.39
C PHE A 162 -4.79 11.32 -18.73
N GLY A 163 -4.53 10.50 -17.72
CA GLY A 163 -3.92 9.17 -17.85
C GLY A 163 -4.91 8.07 -17.50
N LEU A 164 -4.71 6.88 -18.10
CA LEU A 164 -5.39 5.65 -17.70
C LEU A 164 -4.33 4.59 -17.41
N LEU A 165 -4.27 4.15 -16.16
CA LEU A 165 -3.41 3.05 -15.69
C LEU A 165 -4.17 1.73 -15.87
N LYS A 166 -3.94 1.06 -17.00
CA LYS A 166 -4.64 -0.20 -17.28
C LYS A 166 -4.13 -1.39 -16.49
N LYS A 167 -2.85 -1.39 -16.10
CA LYS A 167 -2.20 -2.60 -15.58
C LYS A 167 -2.57 -2.85 -14.12
N SER A 168 -3.33 -3.92 -13.87
CA SER A 168 -3.61 -4.38 -12.50
C SER A 168 -2.55 -5.38 -12.03
N TYR A 169 -2.07 -5.15 -10.81
CA TYR A 169 -1.19 -6.04 -10.05
C TYR A 169 -1.90 -6.67 -8.83
N ARG A 170 -3.16 -6.27 -8.58
CA ARG A 170 -3.90 -6.52 -7.33
C ARG A 170 -4.49 -7.93 -7.30
N ASN A 171 -5.40 -8.20 -8.23
CA ASN A 171 -6.15 -9.44 -8.32
C ASN A 171 -5.46 -10.45 -9.27
N THR A 172 -5.84 -11.73 -9.19
CA THR A 172 -5.44 -12.73 -10.19
C THR A 172 -6.08 -12.46 -11.55
N VAL A 173 -5.55 -13.09 -12.60
CA VAL A 173 -6.13 -13.03 -13.96
C VAL A 173 -7.56 -13.58 -13.96
N GLU A 174 -7.80 -14.65 -13.20
CA GLU A 174 -9.10 -15.34 -13.07
C GLU A 174 -10.16 -14.45 -12.42
N ILE A 175 -9.83 -13.81 -11.29
CA ILE A 175 -10.72 -12.88 -10.58
C ILE A 175 -10.99 -11.64 -11.45
N SER A 176 -9.95 -11.12 -12.10
CA SER A 176 -10.06 -9.96 -13.00
C SER A 176 -10.97 -10.25 -14.19
N HIS A 177 -10.88 -11.45 -14.78
CA HIS A 177 -11.77 -11.89 -15.86
C HIS A 177 -13.22 -12.01 -15.39
N PHE A 178 -13.46 -12.66 -14.24
CA PHE A 178 -14.79 -12.80 -13.64
C PHE A 178 -15.45 -11.43 -13.37
N ALA A 179 -14.72 -10.52 -12.72
CA ALA A 179 -15.19 -9.15 -12.45
C ALA A 179 -15.43 -8.35 -13.75
N THR A 180 -14.63 -8.56 -14.79
CA THR A 180 -14.82 -7.92 -16.10
C THR A 180 -16.08 -8.42 -16.82
N GLU A 181 -16.39 -9.72 -16.77
CA GLU A 181 -17.63 -10.22 -17.37
C GLU A 181 -18.86 -9.62 -16.66
N ILE A 182 -18.86 -9.50 -15.32
CA ILE A 182 -19.91 -8.78 -14.56
C ILE A 182 -20.10 -7.35 -15.09
N LEU A 183 -19.02 -6.56 -15.20
CA LEU A 183 -19.10 -5.16 -15.67
C LEU A 183 -19.77 -5.02 -17.04
N ARG A 184 -19.55 -5.97 -17.96
CA ARG A 184 -20.12 -5.93 -19.32
C ARG A 184 -21.65 -5.96 -19.35
N HIS A 185 -22.31 -6.37 -18.28
CA HIS A 185 -23.77 -6.29 -18.18
C HIS A 185 -24.25 -4.84 -18.08
N GLY A 186 -23.46 -3.93 -17.50
CA GLY A 186 -23.81 -2.52 -17.30
C GLY A 186 -23.89 -1.70 -18.59
N ASN A 187 -24.56 -0.55 -18.53
CA ASN A 187 -24.77 0.39 -19.64
C ASN A 187 -24.02 1.73 -19.41
N PHE A 188 -22.76 1.63 -19.00
CA PHE A 188 -21.88 2.76 -18.71
C PHE A 188 -20.48 2.54 -19.32
N ALA A 189 -19.65 3.59 -19.35
CA ALA A 189 -18.31 3.56 -19.92
C ALA A 189 -17.37 2.65 -19.10
N ILE A 190 -16.94 1.53 -19.69
CA ILE A 190 -15.98 0.60 -19.09
C ILE A 190 -14.56 0.97 -19.52
N TYR A 191 -13.65 1.10 -18.56
CA TYR A 191 -12.22 1.33 -18.83
C TYR A 191 -11.46 -0.01 -18.74
N PRO A 192 -10.76 -0.45 -19.80
CA PRO A 192 -10.20 -1.80 -19.84
C PRO A 192 -9.01 -1.97 -18.89
N VAL A 193 -9.12 -2.93 -17.99
CA VAL A 193 -8.06 -3.39 -17.08
C VAL A 193 -7.30 -4.56 -17.73
N GLU A 194 -5.98 -4.45 -17.76
CA GLU A 194 -5.05 -5.46 -18.25
C GLU A 194 -4.40 -6.13 -17.02
N PRO A 195 -4.88 -7.28 -16.53
CA PRO A 195 -4.24 -7.99 -15.43
C PRO A 195 -2.87 -8.49 -15.88
N ILE A 196 -1.85 -8.27 -15.05
CA ILE A 196 -0.53 -8.85 -15.25
C ILE A 196 -0.59 -10.34 -14.89
N SER A 197 0.21 -11.17 -15.56
CA SER A 197 0.18 -12.64 -15.54
C SER A 197 0.50 -13.29 -14.17
N ARG A 198 -0.35 -13.03 -13.18
CA ARG A 198 -0.48 -13.71 -11.90
C ARG A 198 -1.73 -14.58 -11.99
N HIS A 199 -1.54 -15.84 -12.36
CA HIS A 199 -2.60 -16.84 -12.32
C HIS A 199 -2.77 -17.38 -10.90
N GLY A 200 -4.00 -17.67 -10.52
CA GLY A 200 -4.36 -18.37 -9.28
C GLY A 200 -5.47 -19.40 -9.54
N SER A 201 -6.24 -19.70 -8.50
CA SER A 201 -7.41 -20.57 -8.60
C SER A 201 -8.49 -19.98 -9.50
N GLN A 202 -9.21 -20.85 -10.23
CA GLN A 202 -10.43 -20.46 -10.94
C GLN A 202 -11.53 -20.09 -9.94
N VAL A 203 -12.31 -19.06 -10.28
CA VAL A 203 -13.47 -18.64 -9.49
C VAL A 203 -14.50 -19.77 -9.46
N ARG A 204 -14.83 -20.27 -8.26
CA ARG A 204 -15.79 -21.37 -8.08
C ARG A 204 -17.18 -20.82 -7.86
N VAL A 205 -18.16 -21.33 -8.59
CA VAL A 205 -19.59 -21.03 -8.38
C VAL A 205 -20.28 -22.33 -7.97
N THR A 206 -20.80 -22.38 -6.75
CA THR A 206 -21.40 -23.59 -6.18
C THR A 206 -22.89 -23.37 -5.90
N GLN A 207 -23.73 -24.16 -6.57
CA GLN A 207 -25.16 -24.22 -6.28
C GLN A 207 -25.42 -25.19 -5.12
N CYS A 208 -26.14 -24.70 -4.12
CA CYS A 208 -26.60 -25.42 -2.93
C CYS A 208 -28.12 -25.61 -3.01
N LYS A 209 -28.65 -26.64 -2.34
CA LYS A 209 -30.09 -26.94 -2.33
C LYS A 209 -30.88 -26.03 -1.37
N ASN A 210 -30.24 -25.61 -0.28
CA ASN A 210 -30.82 -24.80 0.77
C ASN A 210 -29.72 -23.98 1.49
N GLU A 211 -30.16 -23.08 2.36
CA GLU A 211 -29.32 -22.19 3.17
C GLU A 211 -28.37 -22.95 4.12
N GLU A 212 -28.78 -24.10 4.66
CA GLU A 212 -27.90 -24.92 5.51
C GLU A 212 -26.71 -25.50 4.73
N GLU A 213 -26.92 -25.92 3.48
CA GLU A 213 -25.86 -26.37 2.57
C GLU A 213 -24.97 -25.18 2.13
N MET A 214 -25.54 -23.98 1.97
CA MET A 214 -24.75 -22.76 1.72
C MET A 214 -23.83 -22.40 2.90
N LEU A 215 -24.35 -22.43 4.13
CA LEU A 215 -23.56 -22.17 5.34
C LEU A 215 -22.47 -23.24 5.53
N ALA A 216 -22.78 -24.52 5.28
CA ALA A 216 -21.82 -25.62 5.38
C ALA A 216 -20.70 -25.52 4.32
N GLU A 217 -21.04 -25.18 3.08
CA GLU A 217 -20.04 -24.98 2.02
C GLU A 217 -19.21 -23.69 2.27
N THR A 218 -19.82 -22.64 2.82
CA THR A 218 -19.12 -21.43 3.26
C THR A 218 -18.10 -21.74 4.35
N GLU A 219 -18.51 -22.44 5.41
CA GLU A 219 -17.63 -22.91 6.49
C GLU A 219 -16.45 -23.74 5.93
N LYS A 220 -16.74 -24.67 5.01
CA LYS A 220 -15.74 -25.52 4.36
C LYS A 220 -14.71 -24.72 3.55
N ASN A 221 -15.14 -23.74 2.75
CA ASN A 221 -14.21 -22.89 1.99
C ASN A 221 -13.35 -22.02 2.91
N ILE A 222 -13.94 -21.44 3.97
CA ILE A 222 -13.18 -20.66 4.97
C ILE A 222 -12.11 -21.54 5.65
N ARG A 223 -12.48 -22.74 6.14
CA ARG A 223 -11.53 -23.67 6.78
C ARG A 223 -10.41 -24.10 5.83
N GLN A 224 -10.70 -24.33 4.55
CA GLN A 224 -9.69 -24.62 3.53
C GLN A 224 -8.72 -23.44 3.36
N TRP A 225 -9.23 -22.22 3.16
CA TRP A 225 -8.42 -21.02 2.98
C TRP A 225 -7.53 -20.71 4.20
N MET A 226 -8.01 -20.95 5.42
CA MET A 226 -7.19 -20.87 6.63
C MET A 226 -6.03 -21.89 6.62
N GLN A 227 -6.28 -23.14 6.21
CA GLN A 227 -5.23 -24.17 6.06
C GLN A 227 -4.22 -23.83 4.95
N GLU A 228 -4.65 -23.11 3.92
CA GLU A 228 -3.79 -22.59 2.85
C GLU A 228 -2.98 -21.35 3.26
N GLY A 229 -3.28 -20.76 4.44
CA GLY A 229 -2.54 -19.65 5.05
C GLY A 229 -3.03 -18.25 4.68
N ARG A 230 -4.26 -18.13 4.15
CA ARG A 230 -4.97 -16.87 3.89
C ARG A 230 -5.32 -16.23 5.26
N GLU A 231 -5.00 -14.96 5.48
CA GLU A 231 -5.18 -14.29 6.79
C GLU A 231 -6.42 -13.40 6.85
N THR A 232 -6.85 -12.89 5.70
CA THR A 232 -8.00 -11.99 5.57
C THR A 232 -9.02 -12.65 4.66
N ILE A 233 -10.17 -13.03 5.23
CA ILE A 233 -11.25 -13.72 4.53
C ILE A 233 -12.54 -12.92 4.73
N ALA A 234 -13.22 -12.56 3.64
CA ALA A 234 -14.53 -11.92 3.71
C ALA A 234 -15.63 -12.83 3.14
N VAL A 235 -16.73 -12.95 3.89
CA VAL A 235 -18.03 -13.35 3.36
C VAL A 235 -18.78 -12.06 3.08
N ILE A 236 -19.10 -11.83 1.80
CA ILE A 236 -19.80 -10.62 1.36
C ILE A 236 -21.26 -10.98 1.12
N CYS A 237 -22.13 -10.37 1.92
CA CYS A 237 -23.58 -10.44 1.84
C CYS A 237 -24.14 -9.21 1.10
N ARG A 238 -25.41 -9.25 0.68
CA ARG A 238 -26.08 -8.15 0.00
C ARG A 238 -26.24 -6.93 0.91
N ASP A 239 -26.66 -7.12 2.16
CA ASP A 239 -27.05 -6.06 3.09
C ASP A 239 -26.76 -6.49 4.54
N GLU A 240 -27.09 -5.61 5.49
CA GLU A 240 -26.83 -5.83 6.92
C GLU A 240 -27.65 -7.00 7.49
N GLU A 241 -28.91 -7.18 7.05
CA GLU A 241 -29.78 -8.25 7.54
C GLU A 241 -29.24 -9.63 7.15
N GLU A 242 -28.82 -9.80 5.88
CA GLU A 242 -28.15 -11.04 5.44
C GLU A 242 -26.79 -11.22 6.12
N ALA A 243 -26.03 -10.14 6.33
CA ALA A 243 -24.73 -10.20 7.01
C ALA A 243 -24.85 -10.61 8.48
N GLU A 244 -25.80 -10.06 9.23
CA GLU A 244 -26.05 -10.42 10.64
C GLU A 244 -26.49 -11.87 10.77
N MET A 245 -27.41 -12.33 9.92
CA MET A 245 -27.87 -13.72 9.88
C MET A 245 -26.71 -14.70 9.63
N VAL A 246 -25.90 -14.44 8.59
CA VAL A 246 -24.77 -15.30 8.23
C VAL A 246 -23.68 -15.24 9.30
N SER A 247 -23.42 -14.07 9.88
CA SER A 247 -22.46 -13.87 10.98
C SER A 247 -22.86 -14.67 12.22
N GLY A 248 -24.11 -14.58 12.66
CA GLY A 248 -24.62 -15.35 13.80
C GLY A 248 -24.47 -16.86 13.60
N ARG A 249 -24.83 -17.37 12.42
CA ARG A 249 -24.76 -18.80 12.08
C ARG A 249 -23.34 -19.33 11.91
N LEU A 250 -22.40 -18.53 11.39
CA LEU A 250 -20.99 -18.92 11.26
C LEU A 250 -20.22 -18.76 12.58
N GLY A 251 -20.57 -17.77 13.40
CA GLY A 251 -19.94 -17.48 14.70
C GLY A 251 -20.07 -18.62 15.73
N GLU A 252 -21.09 -19.47 15.61
CA GLU A 252 -21.21 -20.71 16.41
C GLU A 252 -20.06 -21.70 16.18
N LYS A 253 -19.36 -21.62 15.04
CA LYS A 253 -18.39 -22.64 14.56
C LYS A 253 -17.01 -22.10 14.21
N LEU A 254 -16.90 -20.79 13.97
CA LEU A 254 -15.70 -20.11 13.50
C LEU A 254 -15.48 -18.83 14.31
N PRO A 255 -14.22 -18.51 14.69
CA PRO A 255 -13.91 -17.23 15.31
C PRO A 255 -13.96 -16.11 14.26
N LEU A 256 -15.07 -15.38 14.25
CA LEU A 256 -15.23 -14.19 13.42
C LEU A 256 -14.52 -12.97 14.05
N ALA A 257 -14.02 -12.09 13.21
CA ALA A 257 -13.56 -10.76 13.61
C ALA A 257 -14.76 -9.82 13.78
N ASP A 258 -14.56 -8.72 14.51
CA ASP A 258 -15.55 -7.64 14.59
C ASP A 258 -15.85 -7.10 13.19
N SER A 259 -17.14 -7.00 12.86
CA SER A 259 -17.66 -6.54 11.56
C SER A 259 -18.11 -5.08 11.59
N ASN A 260 -18.11 -4.42 12.75
CA ASN A 260 -18.53 -3.03 12.90
C ASN A 260 -17.51 -2.04 12.27
N PRO A 261 -17.89 -1.21 11.29
CA PRO A 261 -17.01 -0.22 10.67
C PRO A 261 -16.30 0.75 11.61
N GLU A 262 -16.89 1.06 12.77
CA GLU A 262 -16.32 2.03 13.72
C GLU A 262 -15.32 1.43 14.72
N THR A 263 -15.33 0.11 14.93
CA THR A 263 -14.52 -0.57 15.96
C THR A 263 -13.58 -1.66 15.43
N ALA A 264 -13.79 -2.14 14.21
CA ALA A 264 -13.03 -3.27 13.65
C ALA A 264 -11.58 -2.91 13.25
N ASN A 265 -10.63 -3.73 13.70
CA ASN A 265 -9.28 -3.76 13.13
C ASN A 265 -9.26 -4.71 11.93
N PHE A 266 -9.52 -4.18 10.73
CA PHE A 266 -9.59 -4.90 9.44
C PHE A 266 -8.31 -5.62 8.96
N THR A 267 -7.28 -5.78 9.80
CA THR A 267 -5.98 -6.30 9.40
C THR A 267 -5.92 -7.81 9.27
N GLN A 268 -6.71 -8.57 10.04
CA GLN A 268 -6.71 -10.04 10.06
C GLN A 268 -8.06 -10.62 10.49
N GLY A 269 -8.40 -11.83 10.02
CA GLY A 269 -9.54 -12.61 10.48
C GLY A 269 -10.57 -12.94 9.39
N ILE A 270 -11.65 -13.58 9.84
CA ILE A 270 -12.84 -13.88 9.02
C ILE A 270 -13.88 -12.80 9.31
N MET A 271 -14.31 -12.07 8.29
CA MET A 271 -15.32 -11.03 8.41
C MET A 271 -16.56 -11.41 7.60
N VAL A 272 -17.74 -11.11 8.12
CA VAL A 272 -19.02 -11.18 7.38
C VAL A 272 -19.51 -9.74 7.26
N LEU A 273 -19.67 -9.25 6.04
CA LEU A 273 -19.90 -7.82 5.76
C LEU A 273 -20.99 -7.63 4.69
N PRO A 274 -21.84 -6.61 4.82
CA PRO A 274 -22.60 -6.13 3.67
C PRO A 274 -21.62 -5.56 2.63
N VAL A 275 -21.93 -5.74 1.35
CA VAL A 275 -21.10 -5.29 0.22
C VAL A 275 -20.67 -3.81 0.30
N GLU A 276 -21.52 -2.94 0.85
CA GLU A 276 -21.26 -1.50 1.00
C GLU A 276 -20.07 -1.20 1.94
N TYR A 277 -19.86 -2.02 2.98
CA TYR A 277 -18.73 -1.89 3.92
C TYR A 277 -17.43 -2.53 3.44
N THR A 278 -17.45 -3.19 2.29
CA THR A 278 -16.24 -3.80 1.71
C THR A 278 -15.34 -2.78 0.99
N LYS A 279 -15.84 -1.56 0.79
CA LYS A 279 -15.14 -0.46 0.12
C LYS A 279 -13.86 -0.08 0.87
N GLY A 280 -12.78 0.20 0.13
CA GLY A 280 -11.45 0.46 0.71
C GLY A 280 -10.74 -0.76 1.31
N LEU A 281 -11.43 -1.89 1.51
CA LEU A 281 -10.85 -3.11 2.07
C LEU A 281 -10.28 -4.04 0.98
N GLU A 282 -9.42 -4.97 1.41
CA GLU A 282 -8.78 -6.00 0.59
C GLU A 282 -8.68 -7.31 1.38
N PHE A 283 -9.02 -8.44 0.76
CA PHE A 283 -9.03 -9.75 1.40
C PHE A 283 -8.28 -10.78 0.56
N ASP A 284 -7.50 -11.64 1.20
CA ASP A 284 -6.81 -12.75 0.54
C ASP A 284 -7.80 -13.69 -0.16
N GLY A 285 -8.94 -13.96 0.50
CA GLY A 285 -10.06 -14.73 -0.04
C GLY A 285 -11.41 -14.03 0.18
N VAL A 286 -12.29 -14.10 -0.83
CA VAL A 286 -13.66 -13.58 -0.77
C VAL A 286 -14.65 -14.64 -1.16
N LEU A 287 -15.75 -14.74 -0.41
CA LEU A 287 -16.90 -15.56 -0.73
C LEU A 287 -18.13 -14.65 -0.91
N LEU A 288 -18.70 -14.61 -2.11
CA LEU A 288 -19.97 -13.92 -2.36
C LEU A 288 -21.11 -14.84 -1.92
N TYR A 289 -21.86 -14.40 -0.92
CA TYR A 289 -23.01 -15.12 -0.40
C TYR A 289 -24.28 -14.72 -1.16
N HIS A 290 -25.01 -15.72 -1.63
CA HIS A 290 -26.33 -15.62 -2.24
C HIS A 290 -26.58 -14.45 -3.22
N PRO A 291 -25.77 -14.26 -4.29
CA PRO A 291 -26.07 -13.26 -5.32
C PRO A 291 -27.23 -13.71 -6.24
N SER A 292 -28.45 -13.71 -5.69
CA SER A 292 -29.68 -14.12 -6.37
C SER A 292 -30.13 -13.11 -7.42
N ALA A 293 -30.98 -13.54 -8.35
CA ALA A 293 -31.60 -12.65 -9.32
C ALA A 293 -32.52 -11.58 -8.69
N GLU A 294 -33.03 -11.82 -7.49
CA GLU A 294 -33.86 -10.88 -6.71
C GLU A 294 -33.01 -9.81 -6.00
N HIS A 295 -31.90 -10.21 -5.36
CA HIS A 295 -31.01 -9.29 -4.66
C HIS A 295 -30.12 -8.46 -5.61
N TYR A 296 -29.84 -9.01 -6.81
CA TYR A 296 -29.01 -8.40 -7.85
C TYR A 296 -29.69 -8.50 -9.24
N PRO A 297 -30.79 -7.77 -9.48
CA PRO A 297 -31.38 -7.68 -10.82
C PRO A 297 -30.43 -6.96 -11.79
N ALA A 298 -30.68 -7.11 -13.10
CA ALA A 298 -29.78 -6.64 -14.16
C ALA A 298 -29.85 -5.11 -14.41
N GLU A 299 -29.59 -4.32 -13.36
CA GLU A 299 -29.48 -2.87 -13.41
C GLU A 299 -28.04 -2.43 -13.09
N ASP A 300 -27.59 -1.30 -13.66
CA ASP A 300 -26.22 -0.78 -13.52
C ASP A 300 -25.76 -0.65 -12.05
N ARG A 301 -26.68 -0.37 -11.12
CA ARG A 301 -26.37 -0.27 -9.69
C ARG A 301 -25.81 -1.58 -9.13
N TYR A 302 -26.44 -2.72 -9.45
CA TYR A 302 -26.03 -4.04 -8.98
C TYR A 302 -24.81 -4.58 -9.73
N VAL A 303 -24.63 -4.19 -10.99
CA VAL A 303 -23.41 -4.47 -11.76
C VAL A 303 -22.19 -3.89 -11.06
N LYS A 304 -22.23 -2.60 -10.70
CA LYS A 304 -21.12 -1.96 -9.95
C LYS A 304 -20.93 -2.57 -8.57
N LEU A 305 -22.02 -2.89 -7.88
CA LEU A 305 -21.99 -3.48 -6.54
C LEU A 305 -21.27 -4.84 -6.52
N LEU A 306 -21.63 -5.76 -7.43
CA LEU A 306 -20.95 -7.06 -7.59
C LEU A 306 -19.50 -6.92 -8.08
N TYR A 307 -19.22 -5.95 -8.96
CA TYR A 307 -17.85 -5.67 -9.39
C TYR A 307 -16.96 -5.21 -8.22
N VAL A 308 -17.46 -4.31 -7.37
CA VAL A 308 -16.74 -3.89 -6.15
C VAL A 308 -16.48 -5.08 -5.25
N ALA A 309 -17.51 -5.89 -4.94
CA ALA A 309 -17.39 -7.10 -4.14
C ALA A 309 -16.32 -8.08 -4.67
N ALA A 310 -16.39 -8.42 -5.97
CA ALA A 310 -15.45 -9.34 -6.62
C ALA A 310 -14.01 -8.79 -6.64
N THR A 311 -13.82 -7.48 -6.82
CA THR A 311 -12.48 -6.86 -6.88
C THR A 311 -11.81 -6.67 -5.51
N ARG A 312 -12.50 -6.93 -4.39
CA ARG A 312 -11.86 -6.99 -3.06
C ARG A 312 -10.97 -8.23 -2.89
N ALA A 313 -11.18 -9.25 -3.72
CA ALA A 313 -10.51 -10.55 -3.67
C ALA A 313 -9.11 -10.51 -4.29
N LEU A 314 -8.07 -10.69 -3.49
CA LEU A 314 -6.69 -10.68 -3.97
C LEU A 314 -6.28 -12.02 -4.62
N HIS A 315 -6.69 -13.15 -4.05
CA HIS A 315 -6.16 -14.48 -4.44
C HIS A 315 -7.23 -15.54 -4.71
N GLU A 316 -8.29 -15.59 -3.90
CA GLU A 316 -9.39 -16.54 -4.06
C GLU A 316 -10.73 -15.83 -4.11
N LEU A 317 -11.61 -16.25 -5.02
CA LEU A 317 -13.01 -15.83 -5.09
C LEU A 317 -13.90 -17.06 -5.27
N THR A 318 -14.91 -17.20 -4.40
CA THR A 318 -15.94 -18.23 -4.49
C THR A 318 -17.32 -17.56 -4.46
N VAL A 319 -18.29 -18.17 -5.12
CA VAL A 319 -19.71 -17.81 -5.04
C VAL A 319 -20.49 -19.00 -4.55
N VAL A 320 -21.35 -18.81 -3.55
CA VAL A 320 -22.33 -19.81 -3.10
C VAL A 320 -23.73 -19.25 -3.31
N HIS A 321 -24.63 -20.05 -3.87
CA HIS A 321 -26.03 -19.64 -4.06
C HIS A 321 -26.98 -20.82 -3.89
N GLN A 322 -28.26 -20.52 -3.65
CA GLN A 322 -29.38 -21.44 -3.76
C GLN A 322 -30.35 -20.84 -4.78
N GLY A 323 -31.23 -21.66 -5.37
CA GLY A 323 -32.17 -21.17 -6.39
C GLY A 323 -31.48 -20.48 -7.57
N ASP A 324 -32.12 -19.41 -8.07
CA ASP A 324 -31.71 -18.69 -9.27
C ASP A 324 -30.61 -17.65 -9.00
N LEU A 325 -29.40 -17.97 -9.49
CA LEU A 325 -28.27 -17.07 -9.55
C LEU A 325 -28.56 -15.87 -10.47
N THR A 326 -28.10 -14.67 -10.11
CA THR A 326 -28.24 -13.49 -10.97
C THR A 326 -27.69 -13.72 -12.38
N ASP A 327 -28.42 -13.22 -13.38
CA ASP A 327 -27.98 -13.19 -14.79
C ASP A 327 -26.63 -12.48 -14.98
N LEU A 328 -26.25 -11.59 -14.05
CA LEU A 328 -24.96 -10.88 -14.01
C LEU A 328 -23.75 -11.81 -13.81
N ILE A 329 -23.98 -13.04 -13.35
CA ILE A 329 -22.97 -14.10 -13.17
C ILE A 329 -23.33 -15.34 -13.99
N ALA A 330 -24.62 -15.70 -14.04
CA ALA A 330 -25.10 -16.94 -14.64
C ALA A 330 -25.05 -16.96 -16.18
N ARG A 331 -25.12 -15.79 -16.85
CA ARG A 331 -25.22 -15.70 -18.32
C ARG A 331 -24.14 -14.80 -18.89
N PRO A 332 -23.37 -15.25 -19.91
CA PRO A 332 -22.46 -14.35 -20.61
C PRO A 332 -23.23 -13.28 -21.38
N VAL A 333 -22.70 -12.05 -21.39
CA VAL A 333 -23.24 -10.93 -22.18
C VAL A 333 -23.29 -11.28 -23.67
N SER A 334 -24.32 -10.79 -24.36
CA SER A 334 -24.57 -11.07 -25.79
C SER A 334 -23.35 -10.74 -26.67
N GLY A 335 -23.15 -11.53 -27.72
CA GLY A 335 -22.00 -11.39 -28.62
C GLY A 335 -21.92 -10.00 -29.28
N GLU A 336 -23.05 -9.36 -29.52
CA GLU A 336 -23.15 -8.00 -30.08
C GLU A 336 -22.64 -6.94 -29.09
N LYS A 337 -23.11 -6.96 -27.85
CA LYS A 337 -22.64 -6.04 -26.80
C LYS A 337 -21.17 -6.30 -26.46
N ARG A 338 -20.72 -7.57 -26.49
CA ARG A 338 -19.30 -7.94 -26.37
C ARG A 338 -18.45 -7.38 -27.52
N MET A 339 -18.95 -7.38 -28.75
CA MET A 339 -18.27 -6.79 -29.92
C MET A 339 -18.21 -5.26 -29.83
N GLN A 340 -19.30 -4.59 -29.45
CA GLN A 340 -19.35 -3.13 -29.29
C GLN A 340 -18.31 -2.64 -28.26
N LEU A 341 -18.27 -3.26 -27.08
CA LEU A 341 -17.27 -2.93 -26.05
C LEU A 341 -15.83 -3.15 -26.53
N LEU A 342 -15.56 -4.25 -27.27
CA LEU A 342 -14.25 -4.50 -27.88
C LEU A 342 -13.89 -3.50 -28.99
N GLU A 343 -14.86 -2.87 -29.65
CA GLU A 343 -14.63 -1.81 -30.64
C GLU A 343 -14.38 -0.45 -29.97
N GLU A 344 -15.07 -0.14 -28.88
CA GLU A 344 -14.83 1.04 -28.05
C GLU A 344 -13.43 0.99 -27.40
N GLU A 345 -13.04 -0.17 -26.84
CA GLU A 345 -11.68 -0.40 -26.34
C GLU A 345 -10.61 -0.15 -27.42
N LYS A 346 -10.84 -0.60 -28.66
CA LYS A 346 -9.93 -0.36 -29.80
C LYS A 346 -9.93 1.10 -30.24
N LYS A 347 -11.06 1.80 -30.17
CA LYS A 347 -11.18 3.23 -30.51
C LYS A 347 -10.36 4.09 -29.54
N VAL A 348 -10.50 3.85 -28.23
CA VAL A 348 -9.69 4.50 -27.19
C VAL A 348 -8.18 4.22 -27.35
N GLN A 349 -7.80 3.02 -27.81
CA GLN A 349 -6.41 2.70 -28.13
C GLN A 349 -5.88 3.48 -29.35
N ARG A 350 -6.67 3.62 -30.42
CA ARG A 350 -6.31 4.41 -31.62
C ARG A 350 -6.12 5.89 -31.29
N GLU A 351 -7.02 6.49 -30.52
CA GLU A 351 -6.90 7.89 -30.11
C GLU A 351 -5.65 8.17 -29.25
N LYS A 352 -5.17 7.19 -28.47
CA LYS A 352 -3.87 7.28 -27.78
C LYS A 352 -2.67 7.28 -28.74
N ALA A 353 -2.70 6.43 -29.78
CA ALA A 353 -1.61 6.35 -30.76
C ALA A 353 -1.44 7.68 -31.53
N ASP A 354 -2.55 8.26 -31.99
CA ASP A 354 -2.56 9.56 -32.69
C ASP A 354 -2.07 10.71 -31.80
N ARG A 355 -2.40 10.69 -30.50
CA ARG A 355 -1.92 11.69 -29.53
C ARG A 355 -0.42 11.53 -29.22
N GLN A 356 0.11 10.31 -29.21
CA GLN A 356 1.56 10.08 -29.03
C GLN A 356 2.38 10.54 -30.24
N GLN A 357 1.86 10.40 -31.47
CA GLN A 357 2.53 10.91 -32.68
C GLN A 357 2.53 12.45 -32.79
N LYS A 358 1.60 13.14 -32.12
CA LYS A 358 1.47 14.62 -32.17
C LYS A 358 2.19 15.37 -31.04
N ARG A 359 3.06 14.71 -30.28
CA ARG A 359 3.87 15.38 -29.25
C ARG A 359 5.06 16.12 -29.91
N PRO A 360 5.18 17.45 -29.79
CA PRO A 360 6.37 18.14 -30.31
C PRO A 360 7.61 17.68 -29.56
N GLU A 361 8.71 17.42 -30.29
CA GLU A 361 9.97 17.00 -29.67
C GLU A 361 10.47 18.05 -28.67
N ILE A 362 10.70 17.61 -27.43
CA ILE A 362 11.38 18.42 -26.43
C ILE A 362 12.82 18.62 -26.93
N ARG A 363 13.10 19.82 -27.46
CA ARG A 363 14.45 20.22 -27.87
C ARG A 363 15.41 20.05 -26.70
N LYS A 364 16.32 19.08 -26.80
CA LYS A 364 17.46 18.96 -25.88
C LYS A 364 18.20 20.31 -25.83
N PRO A 365 18.52 20.85 -24.66
CA PRO A 365 19.33 22.07 -24.58
C PRO A 365 20.68 21.81 -25.25
N LYS A 366 21.03 22.64 -26.23
CA LYS A 366 22.37 22.59 -26.84
C LYS A 366 23.39 22.96 -25.77
N ALA A 367 24.45 22.17 -25.64
CA ALA A 367 25.61 22.55 -24.86
C ALA A 367 26.16 23.88 -25.40
N VAL A 368 26.21 24.91 -24.55
CA VAL A 368 26.86 26.17 -24.89
C VAL A 368 28.36 25.94 -24.76
N HIS A 369 29.06 25.94 -25.90
CA HIS A 369 30.52 25.97 -25.89
C HIS A 369 31.01 27.24 -25.20
N ALA A 370 31.97 27.08 -24.29
CA ALA A 370 32.72 28.21 -23.75
C ALA A 370 33.47 28.92 -24.89
N SER A 371 33.32 30.25 -24.97
CA SER A 371 34.19 31.13 -25.74
C SER A 371 34.71 32.22 -24.82
N GLU A 372 36.00 32.17 -24.51
CA GLU A 372 36.68 33.19 -23.72
C GLU A 372 36.64 34.56 -24.43
N LYS A 373 36.39 35.62 -23.67
CA LYS A 373 36.97 36.95 -23.94
C LYS A 373 36.92 37.87 -22.72
N ARG A 374 38.11 38.07 -22.15
CA ARG A 374 38.68 39.30 -21.57
C ARG A 374 37.96 40.60 -21.98
N ASN A 375 37.86 41.66 -21.17
CA ASN A 375 38.74 42.13 -20.07
C ASN A 375 37.98 43.09 -19.11
N ASP A 376 38.56 43.33 -17.92
CA ASP A 376 38.51 44.54 -17.05
C ASP A 376 37.15 45.19 -16.67
N THR A 377 36.88 45.62 -15.43
CA THR A 377 37.60 46.71 -14.72
C THR A 377 37.25 46.75 -13.21
N GLU A 378 38.28 46.98 -12.38
CA GLU A 378 38.36 47.60 -11.02
C GLU A 378 37.26 47.50 -9.93
N GLY A 379 37.73 47.22 -8.70
CA GLY A 379 37.23 47.83 -7.44
C GLY A 379 36.02 47.14 -6.77
N SER A 380 35.98 46.93 -5.45
CA SER A 380 36.97 47.15 -4.38
C SER A 380 36.65 46.23 -3.20
N ALA A 381 37.66 45.77 -2.46
CA ALA A 381 37.43 45.00 -1.23
C ALA A 381 37.14 45.92 -0.04
N GLN A 382 36.14 45.57 0.76
CA GLN A 382 36.12 45.89 2.19
C GLN A 382 35.78 44.64 3.02
N THR A 383 36.45 44.58 4.16
CA THR A 383 36.71 43.39 4.98
C THR A 383 36.02 43.48 6.34
N LEU A 384 35.60 42.32 6.86
CA LEU A 384 35.58 41.95 8.29
C LEU A 384 34.65 42.79 9.22
N GLU A 385 34.31 42.38 10.45
CA GLU A 385 34.02 41.08 11.10
C GLU A 385 33.58 41.40 12.55
N ASN A 386 32.78 40.55 13.21
CA ASN A 386 32.39 40.62 14.65
C ASN A 386 31.49 41.84 15.04
N GLY A 387 30.57 41.83 16.01
CA GLY A 387 30.02 40.85 16.97
C GLY A 387 28.84 41.54 17.73
N SER A 388 28.24 41.07 18.85
CA SER A 388 28.27 39.78 19.56
C SER A 388 27.28 39.83 20.76
N GLY A 389 26.31 38.90 20.87
CA GLY A 389 25.32 38.80 21.96
C GLY A 389 24.01 38.19 21.44
N ILE A 390 23.54 36.97 21.78
CA ILE A 390 23.42 36.21 23.05
C ILE A 390 22.20 36.63 23.88
N ASP A 391 21.45 35.59 24.30
CA ASP A 391 20.18 35.54 25.02
C ASP A 391 18.91 35.88 24.19
N GLU A 392 17.77 35.18 24.32
CA GLU A 392 17.34 34.26 25.39
C GLU A 392 16.25 33.24 24.91
N PHE A 393 15.85 32.32 25.80
CA PHE A 393 14.67 31.42 25.75
C PHE A 393 14.58 30.22 24.78
N VAL A 394 15.21 29.13 25.24
CA VAL A 394 14.64 27.77 25.12
C VAL A 394 13.50 27.59 26.14
N GLN A 395 12.24 27.53 25.69
CA GLN A 395 11.08 26.81 26.29
C GLN A 395 9.84 27.11 25.43
N THR A 396 9.22 26.13 24.77
CA THR A 396 8.31 25.20 25.46
C THR A 396 8.11 23.90 24.68
N ARG A 397 8.61 22.78 25.23
CA ARG A 397 7.97 21.46 25.09
C ARG A 397 7.21 21.19 26.39
N LYS A 398 5.89 20.97 26.31
CA LYS A 398 5.07 20.14 27.22
C LYS A 398 3.58 20.37 26.95
N ILE A 399 2.89 19.33 26.48
CA ILE A 399 1.68 18.71 27.04
C ILE A 399 1.47 17.44 26.21
N PHE A 400 1.91 16.30 26.77
CA PHE A 400 1.39 14.94 26.55
C PHE A 400 2.29 14.01 27.36
N GLU A 401 2.04 13.95 28.67
CA GLU A 401 2.66 12.96 29.54
C GLU A 401 1.78 12.75 30.79
N ARG A 402 1.84 11.52 31.33
CA ARG A 402 1.17 10.98 32.53
C ARG A 402 -0.26 10.46 32.27
N ASN A 403 -0.60 9.22 32.65
CA ASN A 403 0.04 8.28 33.58
C ASN A 403 -0.45 6.83 33.32
N PRO A 404 0.13 5.77 33.94
CA PRO A 404 1.53 5.59 34.32
C PRO A 404 2.12 4.18 33.99
N ALA A 405 3.43 4.09 34.11
CA ALA A 405 4.29 2.89 34.12
C ALA A 405 3.67 1.52 34.47
N VAL A 406 3.79 0.56 33.54
CA VAL A 406 3.86 -0.87 33.88
C VAL A 406 5.26 -1.17 34.44
N ARG A 407 5.34 -1.55 35.72
CA ARG A 407 6.58 -2.10 36.31
C ARG A 407 6.74 -3.58 35.91
N PRO A 408 7.99 -4.08 35.76
CA PRO A 408 8.21 -5.48 35.44
C PRO A 408 7.78 -6.37 36.62
N LEU A 409 6.76 -7.19 36.41
CA LEU A 409 6.36 -8.26 37.33
C LEU A 409 7.13 -9.55 37.03
N LYS A 410 7.29 -10.38 38.07
CA LYS A 410 8.19 -11.53 38.09
C LYS A 410 7.60 -12.74 37.35
N LYS A 411 8.48 -13.71 37.05
CA LYS A 411 8.16 -15.04 36.52
C LYS A 411 7.09 -15.79 37.33
N ASN A 412 6.44 -16.70 36.60
CA ASN A 412 5.50 -17.76 37.00
C ASN A 412 4.04 -17.33 37.17
N GLU A 413 3.22 -17.63 36.16
CA GLU A 413 2.08 -18.55 36.26
C GLU A 413 1.60 -18.93 34.82
N ASN A 414 0.70 -19.91 34.70
CA ASN A 414 0.40 -20.60 33.43
C ASN A 414 -0.28 -19.71 32.37
N PRO A 415 -0.14 -20.01 31.06
CA PRO A 415 -0.79 -19.24 30.00
C PRO A 415 -2.30 -19.51 29.95
N ASP A 416 -3.08 -18.46 30.20
CA ASP A 416 -4.53 -18.45 29.96
C ASP A 416 -4.85 -18.39 28.46
N THR A 417 -5.96 -19.01 28.07
CA THR A 417 -6.35 -19.20 26.66
C THR A 417 -6.93 -17.93 26.03
N SER A 418 -6.11 -17.19 25.28
CA SER A 418 -6.56 -16.29 24.20
C SER A 418 -5.65 -16.45 22.98
N GLY A 419 -6.20 -16.96 21.88
CA GLY A 419 -5.43 -17.59 20.79
C GLY A 419 -4.82 -16.65 19.74
N GLN A 420 -4.45 -15.41 20.10
CA GLN A 420 -3.81 -14.50 19.13
C GLN A 420 -2.33 -14.84 18.95
N GLN A 421 -1.96 -15.26 17.74
CA GLN A 421 -0.56 -15.42 17.36
C GLN A 421 0.13 -14.03 17.27
N PRO A 422 1.40 -13.90 17.70
CA PRO A 422 2.07 -12.61 17.72
C PRO A 422 2.25 -12.03 16.30
N VAL A 423 2.27 -10.71 16.20
CA VAL A 423 2.34 -9.95 14.94
C VAL A 423 3.76 -9.42 14.72
N ASN A 424 4.26 -9.49 13.49
CA ASN A 424 5.57 -8.91 13.13
C ASN A 424 5.47 -7.38 13.14
N THR A 425 6.32 -6.74 13.93
CA THR A 425 6.27 -5.30 14.21
C THR A 425 6.95 -4.42 13.15
N SER A 426 7.47 -5.01 12.07
CA SER A 426 7.99 -4.23 10.94
C SER A 426 6.90 -3.36 10.33
N LEU A 427 7.27 -2.15 9.91
CA LEU A 427 6.40 -1.24 9.16
C LEU A 427 6.24 -1.64 7.68
N HIS A 428 7.01 -2.64 7.21
CA HIS A 428 7.13 -3.00 5.81
C HIS A 428 6.52 -4.37 5.50
N ARG A 429 5.58 -4.38 4.54
CA ARG A 429 4.95 -5.59 4.02
C ARG A 429 5.93 -6.38 3.14
N PHE A 430 5.65 -7.68 2.99
CA PHE A 430 6.37 -8.55 2.08
C PHE A 430 6.32 -8.00 0.64
N GLY A 431 7.47 -7.99 -0.06
CA GLY A 431 7.57 -7.52 -1.43
C GLY A 431 7.71 -5.99 -1.60
N GLU A 432 7.68 -5.20 -0.52
CA GLU A 432 8.00 -3.78 -0.59
C GLU A 432 9.45 -3.54 -1.04
N ILE A 433 9.69 -2.39 -1.68
CA ILE A 433 11.02 -1.99 -2.18
C ILE A 433 11.69 -1.12 -1.10
N PRO A 434 12.85 -1.53 -0.55
CA PRO A 434 13.57 -0.70 0.42
C PRO A 434 14.11 0.59 -0.20
N GLN A 435 14.19 1.66 0.60
CA GLN A 435 14.80 2.93 0.19
C GLN A 435 16.29 2.74 -0.11
N GLU A 436 16.85 3.51 -1.05
CA GLU A 436 18.27 3.38 -1.44
C GLU A 436 19.24 3.52 -0.25
N SER A 437 18.89 4.34 0.74
CA SER A 437 19.68 4.56 1.96
C SER A 437 19.96 3.28 2.76
N ILE A 438 19.00 2.37 2.88
CA ILE A 438 19.16 1.10 3.63
C ILE A 438 19.84 0.00 2.79
N LEU A 439 19.90 0.16 1.46
CA LEU A 439 20.57 -0.78 0.56
C LEU A 439 22.09 -0.68 0.56
N ARG A 440 22.66 0.30 1.27
CA ARG A 440 24.11 0.49 1.41
C ARG A 440 24.51 0.03 2.81
N PRO A 441 25.17 -1.14 2.98
CA PRO A 441 25.63 -1.59 4.29
C PRO A 441 26.51 -0.55 4.98
N LYS A 442 26.39 -0.47 6.30
CA LYS A 442 27.15 0.51 7.09
C LYS A 442 28.64 0.25 6.97
N GLY A 443 29.44 1.31 6.82
CA GLY A 443 30.90 1.21 6.79
C GLY A 443 31.43 0.65 8.12
N HIS A 444 32.33 -0.33 8.06
CA HIS A 444 32.85 -1.04 9.22
C HIS A 444 34.39 -1.00 9.28
N SER A 445 34.94 -1.17 10.48
CA SER A 445 36.37 -1.44 10.64
C SER A 445 36.73 -2.85 10.15
N ARG A 446 38.02 -3.20 10.05
CA ARG A 446 38.43 -4.50 9.50
C ARG A 446 37.90 -5.67 10.34
N ILE A 447 36.94 -6.40 9.77
CA ILE A 447 36.35 -7.61 10.35
C ILE A 447 37.32 -8.80 10.19
N ASP A 448 37.58 -9.53 11.27
CA ASP A 448 38.42 -10.75 11.30
C ASP A 448 37.65 -11.94 11.86
N CYS A 449 36.96 -12.65 10.96
CA CYS A 449 36.23 -13.88 11.23
C CYS A 449 37.11 -15.15 11.23
N SER A 450 38.44 -15.03 11.11
CA SER A 450 39.33 -16.21 11.12
C SER A 450 39.20 -17.04 12.41
N VAL A 451 39.08 -18.36 12.24
CA VAL A 451 38.82 -19.31 13.34
C VAL A 451 40.08 -19.48 14.18
N ARG A 452 40.03 -19.01 15.43
CA ARG A 452 41.15 -19.10 16.40
C ARG A 452 41.00 -20.29 17.34
N ILE A 453 39.78 -20.54 17.82
CA ILE A 453 39.46 -21.63 18.75
C ILE A 453 38.29 -22.43 18.18
N LEU A 454 38.37 -23.76 18.30
CA LEU A 454 37.30 -24.70 17.95
C LEU A 454 36.87 -25.46 19.22
N LYS A 455 35.58 -25.46 19.53
CA LYS A 455 34.98 -26.21 20.64
C LYS A 455 33.89 -27.14 20.11
N LYS A 456 34.07 -28.46 20.26
CA LYS A 456 33.04 -29.45 19.89
C LYS A 456 32.23 -29.82 21.13
N GLY A 457 30.95 -29.43 21.16
CA GLY A 457 29.99 -29.87 22.18
C GLY A 457 29.28 -31.18 21.78
N LYS A 458 28.29 -31.59 22.58
CA LYS A 458 27.41 -32.72 22.24
C LYS A 458 26.38 -32.36 21.16
N LYS A 459 25.81 -31.14 21.23
CA LYS A 459 24.75 -30.65 20.33
C LYS A 459 25.27 -29.77 19.18
N TYR A 460 26.42 -29.11 19.34
CA TYR A 460 26.86 -28.06 18.44
C TYR A 460 28.39 -28.01 18.29
N LEU A 461 28.84 -27.31 17.24
CA LEU A 461 30.23 -26.94 17.00
C LEU A 461 30.39 -25.41 17.12
N GLU A 462 31.26 -24.95 18.00
CA GLU A 462 31.55 -23.54 18.22
C GLU A 462 32.93 -23.16 17.69
N MET A 463 33.02 -22.00 17.04
CA MET A 463 34.22 -21.42 16.46
C MET A 463 34.33 -19.98 16.93
N ILE A 464 35.44 -19.65 17.61
CA ILE A 464 35.69 -18.32 18.14
C ILE A 464 36.72 -17.63 17.24
N SER A 465 36.35 -16.47 16.73
CA SER A 465 37.20 -15.57 15.95
C SER A 465 37.57 -14.33 16.77
N ARG A 466 38.27 -13.35 16.18
CA ARG A 466 38.44 -12.04 16.84
C ARG A 466 37.17 -11.20 16.78
N TYR A 467 36.35 -11.37 15.74
CA TYR A 467 35.13 -10.60 15.55
C TYR A 467 33.94 -11.12 16.35
N GLY A 468 33.83 -12.44 16.51
CA GLY A 468 32.67 -13.06 17.16
C GLY A 468 32.71 -14.57 17.31
N ILE A 469 31.67 -15.12 17.92
CA ILE A 469 31.44 -16.56 18.12
C ILE A 469 30.46 -17.05 17.04
N LEU A 470 30.86 -18.05 16.27
CA LEU A 470 30.01 -18.82 15.35
C LEU A 470 29.63 -20.15 16.01
N ARG A 471 28.33 -20.49 16.02
CA ARG A 471 27.81 -21.79 16.44
C ARG A 471 27.06 -22.45 15.28
N LEU A 472 27.37 -23.72 15.03
CA LEU A 472 26.65 -24.59 14.10
C LEU A 472 25.98 -25.72 14.90
N THR A 473 24.66 -25.83 14.79
CA THR A 473 23.86 -26.82 15.53
C THR A 473 23.09 -27.68 14.51
N PRO A 474 23.49 -28.95 14.28
CA PRO A 474 22.69 -29.91 13.52
C PRO A 474 21.39 -30.22 14.26
N LEU A 475 20.26 -30.09 13.58
CA LEU A 475 18.92 -30.32 14.17
C LEU A 475 18.22 -31.52 13.53
N THR A 476 18.40 -31.73 12.23
CA THR A 476 18.05 -32.97 11.52
C THR A 476 19.20 -33.34 10.59
N PRO A 477 19.17 -34.48 9.89
CA PRO A 477 20.11 -34.75 8.81
C PRO A 477 20.17 -33.65 7.73
N GLU A 478 19.06 -32.96 7.48
CA GLU A 478 18.84 -31.94 6.44
C GLU A 478 18.95 -30.49 6.92
N ILE A 479 18.91 -30.26 8.24
CA ILE A 479 18.79 -28.91 8.83
C ILE A 479 19.95 -28.62 9.78
N ILE A 480 20.64 -27.51 9.53
CA ILE A 480 21.68 -26.95 10.41
C ILE A 480 21.29 -25.51 10.75
N ARG A 481 21.18 -25.19 12.04
CA ARG A 481 21.05 -23.81 12.52
C ARG A 481 22.43 -23.18 12.64
N VAL A 482 22.55 -21.96 12.14
CA VAL A 482 23.75 -21.14 12.12
C VAL A 482 23.49 -19.91 12.97
N GLN A 483 24.27 -19.74 14.04
CA GLN A 483 24.18 -18.56 14.90
C GLN A 483 25.53 -17.84 14.94
N PHE A 484 25.55 -16.52 14.85
CA PHE A 484 26.76 -15.71 15.04
C PHE A 484 26.51 -14.48 15.92
N LEU A 485 27.34 -14.32 16.95
CA LEU A 485 27.28 -13.22 17.92
C LEU A 485 28.58 -12.40 17.85
N LYS A 486 28.45 -11.07 17.88
CA LYS A 486 29.60 -10.13 17.91
C LYS A 486 30.31 -10.19 19.27
N GLY A 487 31.64 -10.19 19.25
CA GLY A 487 32.46 -10.30 20.46
C GLY A 487 32.71 -11.73 20.94
N THR A 488 33.65 -11.88 21.89
CA THR A 488 34.13 -13.19 22.36
C THR A 488 33.53 -13.64 23.70
N MET A 489 32.68 -12.81 24.31
CA MET A 489 32.01 -13.05 25.59
C MET A 489 30.54 -12.71 25.41
N GLY A 490 29.66 -13.71 25.57
CA GLY A 490 28.23 -13.58 25.37
C GLY A 490 27.55 -14.94 25.25
N SER A 491 26.22 -14.92 25.27
CA SER A 491 25.36 -16.09 25.10
C SER A 491 24.33 -15.80 24.01
N PHE A 492 24.10 -16.74 23.10
CA PHE A 492 23.01 -16.64 22.15
C PHE A 492 21.67 -16.61 22.87
N HIS A 493 20.80 -15.70 22.44
CA HIS A 493 19.44 -15.60 22.93
C HIS A 493 18.51 -16.49 22.10
N GLU A 494 17.44 -16.98 22.72
CA GLU A 494 16.40 -17.75 22.04
C GLU A 494 15.40 -16.75 21.44
N GLY A 495 15.41 -16.58 20.12
CA GLY A 495 14.37 -15.84 19.41
C GLY A 495 13.10 -16.67 19.21
N TYR A 496 12.05 -16.02 18.70
CA TYR A 496 10.70 -16.59 18.52
C TYR A 496 10.68 -17.99 17.87
N TRP A 497 11.48 -18.22 16.82
CA TRP A 497 11.68 -19.56 16.27
C TRP A 497 12.88 -20.27 16.94
N ASN A 498 12.58 -21.27 17.77
CA ASN A 498 13.57 -22.05 18.49
C ASN A 498 13.31 -23.57 18.39
N TYR A 499 13.15 -24.10 17.18
CA TYR A 499 12.90 -25.53 16.95
C TYR A 499 13.93 -26.42 17.68
N GLN A 500 13.42 -27.32 18.53
CA GLN A 500 14.20 -28.37 19.20
C GLN A 500 13.76 -29.74 18.66
N PRO A 501 14.67 -30.55 18.09
CA PRO A 501 14.33 -31.89 17.61
C PRO A 501 14.17 -32.88 18.77
N ASP A 502 13.19 -33.79 18.68
CA ASP A 502 12.96 -34.85 19.67
C ASP A 502 14.17 -35.78 19.83
N THR A 503 14.88 -36.02 18.72
CA THR A 503 16.09 -36.85 18.66
C THR A 503 17.19 -36.10 17.92
N LEU A 504 18.37 -35.98 18.54
CA LEU A 504 19.53 -35.35 17.91
C LEU A 504 20.05 -36.21 16.75
N PRO A 505 20.39 -35.61 15.59
CA PRO A 505 20.89 -36.36 14.45
C PRO A 505 22.31 -36.90 14.70
N SER A 506 22.69 -37.96 13.99
CA SER A 506 24.09 -38.40 13.97
C SER A 506 24.94 -37.38 13.22
N TRP A 507 25.98 -36.84 13.89
CA TRP A 507 26.87 -35.85 13.29
C TRP A 507 28.33 -36.03 13.71
N SER A 508 29.22 -35.64 12.81
CA SER A 508 30.67 -35.65 13.02
C SER A 508 31.29 -34.29 12.73
N ALA A 509 32.45 -34.03 13.31
CA ALA A 509 33.25 -32.85 13.00
C ALA A 509 34.73 -33.24 12.90
N LYS A 510 35.41 -32.71 11.90
CA LYS A 510 36.84 -32.94 11.61
C LYS A 510 37.54 -31.60 11.43
N ALA A 511 38.65 -31.40 12.13
CA ALA A 511 39.46 -30.18 12.02
C ALA A 511 40.72 -30.47 11.20
N GLY A 512 40.80 -29.91 10.00
CA GLY A 512 42.00 -29.93 9.17
C GLY A 512 42.92 -28.73 9.41
N LYS A 513 43.98 -28.64 8.60
CA LYS A 513 44.93 -27.52 8.64
C LYS A 513 44.25 -26.21 8.26
N THR A 514 43.57 -26.19 7.10
CA THR A 514 42.90 -25.02 6.49
C THR A 514 41.39 -24.99 6.67
N LEU A 515 40.73 -26.16 6.68
CA LEU A 515 39.28 -26.28 6.81
C LEU A 515 38.87 -26.93 8.14
N VAL A 516 37.69 -26.58 8.65
CA VAL A 516 36.91 -27.43 9.55
C VAL A 516 35.73 -27.98 8.74
N GLU A 517 35.34 -29.23 8.96
CA GLU A 517 34.19 -29.86 8.33
C GLU A 517 33.25 -30.40 9.40
N ILE A 518 31.96 -30.08 9.31
CA ILE A 518 30.88 -30.71 10.06
C ILE A 518 30.00 -31.47 9.08
N ALA A 519 29.60 -32.70 9.42
CA ALA A 519 28.85 -33.57 8.53
C ALA A 519 27.75 -34.32 9.28
N THR A 520 26.51 -34.19 8.78
CA THR A 520 25.34 -34.99 9.12
C THR A 520 25.20 -36.13 8.11
N GLU A 521 24.10 -36.90 8.14
CA GLU A 521 23.84 -37.94 7.14
C GLU A 521 23.59 -37.35 5.74
N ASN A 522 22.93 -36.19 5.62
CA ASN A 522 22.55 -35.59 4.32
C ASN A 522 23.35 -34.32 3.93
N LEU A 523 24.03 -33.67 4.87
CA LEU A 523 24.78 -32.42 4.63
C LEU A 523 26.24 -32.49 5.08
N ILE A 524 27.07 -31.67 4.41
CA ILE A 524 28.44 -31.36 4.80
C ILE A 524 28.61 -29.84 4.78
N VAL A 525 29.00 -29.22 5.89
CA VAL A 525 29.38 -27.80 5.93
C VAL A 525 30.88 -27.69 6.19
N ARG A 526 31.56 -27.00 5.28
CA ARG A 526 32.99 -26.69 5.39
C ARG A 526 33.16 -25.24 5.82
N ILE A 527 34.16 -24.99 6.66
CA ILE A 527 34.47 -23.66 7.20
C ILE A 527 35.95 -23.38 6.89
N ASP A 528 36.23 -22.34 6.11
CA ASP A 528 37.61 -21.87 5.89
C ASP A 528 38.11 -21.19 7.17
N LYS A 529 39.17 -21.73 7.78
CA LYS A 529 39.72 -21.21 9.05
C LYS A 529 40.37 -19.83 8.91
N ARG A 530 40.77 -19.43 7.69
CA ARG A 530 41.36 -18.11 7.40
C ARG A 530 40.31 -17.01 7.29
N THR A 531 39.11 -17.33 6.82
CA THR A 531 38.05 -16.33 6.56
C THR A 531 36.86 -16.44 7.51
N GLY A 532 36.63 -17.62 8.08
CA GLY A 532 35.44 -17.95 8.86
C GLY A 532 34.19 -18.23 8.01
N ALA A 533 34.29 -18.17 6.67
CA ALA A 533 33.16 -18.33 5.77
C ALA A 533 32.69 -19.80 5.66
N LEU A 534 31.37 -19.98 5.60
CA LEU A 534 30.71 -21.28 5.45
C LEU A 534 30.54 -21.69 3.97
N GLN A 535 30.66 -22.99 3.71
CA GLN A 535 30.35 -23.63 2.43
C GLN A 535 29.45 -24.84 2.69
N PHE A 536 28.19 -24.76 2.26
CA PHE A 536 27.20 -25.82 2.40
C PHE A 536 27.25 -26.74 1.19
N CYS A 537 27.40 -28.04 1.42
CA CYS A 537 27.46 -29.07 0.40
C CYS A 537 26.47 -30.20 0.71
N ASP A 538 25.99 -30.89 -0.33
CA ASP A 538 25.29 -32.16 -0.14
C ASP A 538 26.27 -33.25 0.38
N ARG A 539 25.72 -34.42 0.75
CA ARG A 539 26.51 -35.56 1.22
C ARG A 539 27.53 -36.10 0.18
N LYS A 540 27.34 -35.81 -1.11
CA LYS A 540 28.26 -36.17 -2.20
C LYS A 540 29.37 -35.13 -2.40
N GLY A 541 29.33 -34.02 -1.66
CA GLY A 541 30.29 -32.91 -1.74
C GLY A 541 29.98 -31.89 -2.85
N LYS A 542 28.80 -31.94 -3.46
CA LYS A 542 28.34 -30.90 -4.41
C LYS A 542 28.06 -29.62 -3.65
N LEU A 543 28.68 -28.52 -4.07
CA LEU A 543 28.47 -27.20 -3.47
C LEU A 543 27.03 -26.70 -3.72
N LEU A 544 26.36 -26.30 -2.64
CA LEU A 544 25.02 -25.71 -2.66
C LEU A 544 25.11 -24.18 -2.53
N LEU A 545 25.68 -23.71 -1.42
CA LEU A 545 25.76 -22.28 -1.04
C LEU A 545 27.12 -21.97 -0.40
N THR A 546 27.60 -20.73 -0.54
CA THR A 546 28.82 -20.22 0.10
C THR A 546 28.53 -18.85 0.74
N GLU A 547 29.02 -18.60 1.96
CA GLU A 547 29.15 -17.24 2.50
C GLU A 547 30.31 -16.50 1.83
N LYS A 548 30.20 -15.18 1.66
CA LYS A 548 31.20 -14.38 0.97
C LYS A 548 32.57 -14.44 1.70
N ALA A 549 33.62 -14.83 0.99
CA ALA A 549 34.89 -15.22 1.64
C ALA A 549 35.71 -14.04 2.23
N ASP A 550 35.56 -12.82 1.74
CA ASP A 550 36.26 -11.63 2.25
C ASP A 550 35.51 -10.95 3.41
N LEU A 551 34.18 -11.03 3.40
CA LEU A 551 33.29 -10.47 4.41
C LEU A 551 32.03 -11.35 4.53
N PRO A 552 32.04 -12.44 5.31
CA PRO A 552 30.90 -13.36 5.37
C PRO A 552 29.73 -12.77 6.17
N ARG A 553 30.03 -12.04 7.25
CA ARG A 553 29.06 -11.57 8.25
C ARG A 553 29.48 -10.23 8.84
N GLN A 554 28.52 -9.36 9.10
CA GLN A 554 28.67 -8.09 9.79
C GLN A 554 27.49 -7.89 10.76
N ILE A 555 27.79 -7.36 11.94
CA ILE A 555 26.81 -6.94 12.94
C ILE A 555 27.22 -5.54 13.41
N GLU A 556 26.30 -4.58 13.35
CA GLU A 556 26.47 -3.28 14.01
C GLU A 556 25.55 -3.16 15.22
N THR A 557 26.12 -2.59 16.28
CA THR A 557 25.55 -2.58 17.63
C THR A 557 25.55 -1.14 18.14
N GLY A 558 24.37 -0.56 18.32
CA GLY A 558 24.20 0.84 18.74
C GLY A 558 22.91 1.04 19.50
N SER A 559 22.21 2.17 19.25
CA SER A 559 20.84 2.36 19.74
C SER A 559 19.82 1.44 19.07
N HIS A 560 20.15 0.95 17.87
CA HIS A 560 19.50 -0.15 17.16
C HIS A 560 20.63 -1.11 16.74
N SER A 561 20.34 -2.41 16.71
CA SER A 561 21.27 -3.44 16.25
C SER A 561 20.87 -3.94 14.88
N ASP A 562 21.83 -4.07 13.98
CA ASP A 562 21.66 -4.46 12.59
C ASP A 562 22.58 -5.64 12.26
N THR A 563 22.12 -6.56 11.42
CA THR A 563 23.00 -7.62 10.88
C THR A 563 22.96 -7.72 9.37
N TRP A 564 24.08 -8.16 8.79
CA TRP A 564 24.22 -8.55 7.39
C TRP A 564 24.92 -9.90 7.31
N THR A 565 24.30 -10.85 6.60
CA THR A 565 24.94 -12.10 6.17
C THR A 565 25.11 -12.06 4.66
N TYR A 566 26.36 -12.17 4.19
CA TYR A 566 26.72 -12.01 2.78
C TYR A 566 26.90 -13.39 2.13
N PHE A 567 26.24 -13.61 1.00
CA PHE A 567 26.21 -14.90 0.30
C PHE A 567 26.76 -14.78 -1.12
N ASP A 568 27.43 -15.84 -1.60
CA ASP A 568 27.89 -15.95 -2.98
C ASP A 568 26.96 -16.91 -3.76
N TRP A 569 25.78 -16.40 -4.11
CA TRP A 569 24.82 -17.10 -4.97
C TRP A 569 25.32 -17.19 -6.42
N GLY A 570 25.10 -18.34 -7.06
CA GLY A 570 25.55 -18.57 -8.43
C GLY A 570 24.86 -17.63 -9.43
N LYS A 571 25.60 -17.14 -10.43
CA LYS A 571 25.07 -16.19 -11.44
C LYS A 571 23.81 -16.68 -12.19
N THR A 572 23.63 -18.00 -12.31
CA THR A 572 22.50 -18.65 -12.97
C THR A 572 21.46 -19.22 -11.99
N GLU A 573 21.72 -19.14 -10.69
CA GLU A 573 20.89 -19.69 -9.63
C GLU A 573 19.63 -18.85 -9.44
N LYS A 574 18.47 -19.49 -9.29
CA LYS A 574 17.21 -18.80 -9.07
C LYS A 574 16.90 -18.83 -7.59
N ILE A 575 16.92 -17.63 -6.99
CA ILE A 575 16.52 -17.42 -5.59
C ILE A 575 15.13 -16.82 -5.56
N TYR A 576 14.28 -17.36 -4.70
CA TYR A 576 12.91 -16.92 -4.46
C TYR A 576 12.73 -16.60 -2.98
N ALA A 577 12.02 -15.52 -2.67
CA ALA A 577 11.50 -15.28 -1.33
C ALA A 577 10.08 -15.86 -1.26
N LYS A 578 9.80 -16.66 -0.23
CA LYS A 578 8.45 -17.15 0.02
C LYS A 578 7.62 -16.07 0.70
N GLY A 579 6.50 -15.71 0.09
CA GLY A 579 5.47 -14.85 0.67
C GLY A 579 4.44 -15.64 1.48
N SER A 580 3.30 -15.00 1.78
CA SER A 580 2.34 -15.52 2.78
C SER A 580 1.65 -16.82 2.36
N LEU A 581 1.64 -17.12 1.06
CA LEU A 581 0.79 -18.15 0.46
C LEU A 581 1.66 -19.26 -0.13
N ASN A 582 1.10 -20.44 -0.40
CA ASN A 582 1.87 -21.56 -0.96
C ASN A 582 2.44 -21.24 -2.35
N GLU A 583 1.70 -20.46 -3.15
CA GLU A 583 2.05 -20.04 -4.52
C GLU A 583 2.90 -18.75 -4.60
N ASP A 584 3.02 -18.00 -3.50
CA ASP A 584 3.66 -16.69 -3.49
C ASP A 584 5.19 -16.83 -3.37
N LEU A 585 5.87 -16.72 -4.51
CA LEU A 585 7.32 -16.87 -4.67
C LEU A 585 7.91 -15.69 -5.47
N GLU A 586 8.29 -14.62 -4.76
CA GLU A 586 8.92 -13.45 -5.37
C GLU A 586 10.36 -13.78 -5.80
N ARG A 587 10.63 -13.75 -7.11
CA ARG A 587 11.96 -14.05 -7.65
C ARG A 587 12.92 -12.91 -7.32
N MET A 588 13.98 -13.20 -6.57
CA MET A 588 14.86 -12.19 -5.97
C MET A 588 16.04 -11.73 -6.83
N ASN A 589 16.39 -12.44 -7.92
CA ASN A 589 17.55 -12.11 -8.76
C ASN A 589 17.53 -10.64 -9.25
N GLN A 590 18.60 -9.88 -8.98
CA GLN A 590 18.75 -8.45 -9.31
C GLN A 590 17.71 -7.52 -8.66
N LYS A 591 17.09 -7.95 -7.55
CA LYS A 591 16.16 -7.14 -6.75
C LYS A 591 16.66 -6.94 -5.32
N ALA A 592 16.08 -5.95 -4.66
CA ALA A 592 16.04 -5.84 -3.20
C ALA A 592 14.57 -5.76 -2.76
N ARG A 593 14.20 -6.52 -1.73
CA ARG A 593 12.82 -6.61 -1.21
C ARG A 593 12.85 -6.81 0.30
N TYR A 594 11.85 -6.25 0.99
CA TYR A 594 11.47 -6.78 2.30
C TYR A 594 10.88 -8.19 2.12
N ILE A 595 11.39 -9.13 2.89
CA ILE A 595 10.94 -10.53 2.94
C ILE A 595 10.34 -10.88 4.32
N SER A 596 10.27 -9.90 5.21
CA SER A 596 9.46 -9.89 6.44
C SER A 596 7.99 -9.58 6.15
N PHE A 597 7.12 -9.86 7.13
CA PHE A 597 5.66 -9.77 7.01
C PHE A 597 5.11 -8.68 7.94
N GLY A 598 5.53 -7.42 7.77
CA GLY A 598 5.14 -6.32 8.65
C GLY A 598 3.62 -6.14 8.77
N GLY A 599 3.13 -5.98 10.01
CA GLY A 599 1.70 -5.85 10.32
C GLY A 599 0.86 -7.12 10.12
N ARG A 600 1.51 -8.27 9.91
CA ARG A 600 0.89 -9.59 9.70
C ARG A 600 1.42 -10.58 10.75
N THR A 601 0.85 -11.79 10.82
CA THR A 601 1.23 -12.81 11.81
C THR A 601 2.71 -13.18 11.66
N MET A 602 3.39 -13.42 12.78
CA MET A 602 4.79 -13.80 12.83
C MET A 602 5.08 -15.06 12.00
N ARG A 603 5.74 -14.86 10.86
CA ARG A 603 6.14 -15.88 9.90
C ARG A 603 7.64 -15.76 9.64
N MET A 604 8.37 -16.88 9.64
CA MET A 604 9.82 -16.88 9.47
C MET A 604 10.17 -16.59 8.00
N PRO A 605 10.90 -15.50 7.66
CA PRO A 605 11.29 -15.23 6.28
C PRO A 605 12.12 -16.37 5.69
N LEU A 606 11.70 -16.88 4.54
CA LEU A 606 12.33 -18.02 3.86
C LEU A 606 12.79 -17.64 2.46
N LEU A 607 14.08 -17.82 2.20
CA LEU A 607 14.63 -17.87 0.84
C LEU A 607 14.72 -19.33 0.37
N ILE A 608 14.42 -19.58 -0.91
CA ILE A 608 14.45 -20.89 -1.56
C ILE A 608 15.30 -20.81 -2.83
N SER A 609 16.17 -21.79 -3.05
CA SER A 609 17.01 -21.92 -4.25
C SER A 609 16.51 -23.06 -5.17
N ASP A 610 16.64 -22.88 -6.49
CA ASP A 610 16.44 -23.95 -7.47
C ASP A 610 17.49 -25.09 -7.38
N LYS A 611 18.49 -24.97 -6.51
CA LYS A 611 19.37 -26.07 -6.08
C LYS A 611 18.76 -26.98 -4.98
N GLY A 612 17.54 -26.71 -4.51
CA GLY A 612 16.84 -27.55 -3.54
C GLY A 612 17.25 -27.34 -2.08
N TYR A 613 17.67 -26.13 -1.73
CA TYR A 613 17.90 -25.71 -0.35
C TYR A 613 17.11 -24.43 -0.04
N GLY A 614 16.92 -24.15 1.25
CA GLY A 614 16.34 -22.91 1.77
C GLY A 614 17.13 -22.30 2.92
N ILE A 615 16.90 -21.02 3.17
CA ILE A 615 17.47 -20.23 4.28
C ILE A 615 16.29 -19.61 5.04
N GLY A 616 15.97 -20.15 6.22
CA GLY A 616 14.95 -19.60 7.11
C GLY A 616 15.59 -18.65 8.12
N ILE A 617 15.22 -17.38 8.12
CA ILE A 617 15.91 -16.31 8.87
C ILE A 617 15.12 -16.01 10.15
N THR A 618 15.74 -16.15 11.33
CA THR A 618 15.03 -15.87 12.59
C THR A 618 15.17 -14.41 12.98
N ALA A 619 14.21 -13.59 12.58
CA ALA A 619 14.14 -12.17 12.95
C ALA A 619 12.70 -11.71 13.14
N GLU A 620 12.47 -10.92 14.19
CA GLU A 620 11.13 -10.54 14.66
C GLU A 620 10.66 -9.17 14.10
N HIS A 621 11.53 -8.50 13.36
CA HIS A 621 11.32 -7.20 12.72
C HIS A 621 11.54 -7.31 11.20
N SER A 622 12.10 -6.25 10.61
CA SER A 622 12.33 -6.11 9.17
C SER A 622 13.46 -7.03 8.68
N VAL A 623 13.23 -7.74 7.57
CA VAL A 623 14.25 -8.55 6.89
C VAL A 623 14.30 -8.16 5.42
N ILE A 624 15.48 -7.86 4.91
CA ILE A 624 15.70 -7.52 3.50
C ILE A 624 16.58 -8.58 2.86
N CYS A 625 16.17 -9.09 1.69
CA CYS A 625 17.08 -9.79 0.79
C CYS A 625 17.47 -8.85 -0.36
N CYS A 626 18.77 -8.69 -0.58
CA CYS A 626 19.34 -7.89 -1.66
C CYS A 626 20.24 -8.75 -2.53
N THR A 627 20.03 -8.70 -3.86
CA THR A 627 20.91 -9.32 -4.88
C THR A 627 21.21 -8.35 -6.04
N ILE A 628 21.08 -7.04 -5.79
CA ILE A 628 21.40 -6.00 -6.77
C ILE A 628 22.93 -5.91 -6.88
N PRO A 629 23.55 -6.11 -8.06
CA PRO A 629 25.01 -6.18 -8.18
C PRO A 629 25.78 -4.98 -7.61
N THR A 630 25.21 -3.78 -7.65
CA THR A 630 25.79 -2.54 -7.09
C THR A 630 25.88 -2.53 -5.57
N TYR A 631 24.97 -3.21 -4.88
CA TYR A 631 24.90 -3.30 -3.40
C TYR A 631 25.45 -4.63 -2.86
N GLY A 632 25.48 -5.65 -3.70
CA GLY A 632 25.95 -6.99 -3.37
C GLY A 632 24.82 -7.97 -3.02
N ASN A 633 25.23 -9.15 -2.60
CA ASN A 633 24.35 -10.27 -2.25
C ASN A 633 24.34 -10.46 -0.73
N TYR A 634 23.24 -10.10 -0.08
CA TYR A 634 23.12 -10.25 1.37
C TYR A 634 21.67 -10.43 1.84
N VAL A 635 21.55 -10.97 3.06
CA VAL A 635 20.36 -10.83 3.90
C VAL A 635 20.68 -9.85 5.02
N TYR A 636 19.81 -8.87 5.22
CA TYR A 636 19.87 -7.89 6.30
C TYR A 636 18.73 -8.14 7.28
N THR A 637 19.00 -8.00 8.58
CA THR A 637 17.99 -8.01 9.65
C THR A 637 18.09 -6.75 10.49
N ASP A 638 16.93 -6.18 10.77
CA ASP A 638 16.72 -5.03 11.66
C ASP A 638 16.43 -5.52 13.08
N GLY A 639 16.83 -4.74 14.08
CA GLY A 639 16.56 -4.98 15.50
C GLY A 639 17.22 -6.22 16.14
N THR A 640 18.15 -6.91 15.48
CA THR A 640 18.83 -8.11 16.04
C THR A 640 20.32 -7.89 16.29
N ASP A 641 20.82 -8.35 17.43
CA ASP A 641 22.24 -8.27 17.83
C ASP A 641 23.03 -9.57 17.55
N GLN A 642 22.33 -10.64 17.20
CA GLN A 642 22.87 -11.88 16.65
C GLN A 642 22.33 -12.14 15.24
N ILE A 643 23.15 -12.78 14.41
CA ILE A 643 22.73 -13.45 13.17
C ILE A 643 22.25 -14.84 13.57
N ASP A 644 21.06 -15.23 13.14
CA ASP A 644 20.52 -16.57 13.38
C ASP A 644 19.64 -17.00 12.21
N TYR A 645 19.97 -18.15 11.60
CA TYR A 645 19.26 -18.72 10.47
C TYR A 645 19.37 -20.23 10.41
N TYR A 646 18.37 -20.87 9.81
CA TYR A 646 18.33 -22.29 9.48
C TYR A 646 18.73 -22.48 8.02
N PHE A 647 19.78 -23.27 7.77
CA PHE A 647 20.03 -23.84 6.43
C PHE A 647 19.29 -25.17 6.32
N ILE A 648 18.44 -25.30 5.31
CA ILE A 648 17.50 -26.42 5.10
C ILE A 648 17.80 -27.05 3.74
N TYR A 649 17.99 -28.36 3.64
CA TYR A 649 18.25 -29.04 2.36
C TYR A 649 17.28 -30.20 2.09
N GLY A 650 16.21 -29.93 1.35
CA GLY A 650 15.24 -30.95 0.92
C GLY A 650 15.60 -31.67 -0.39
N GLY A 651 16.66 -31.24 -1.09
CA GLY A 651 17.03 -31.75 -2.42
C GLY A 651 16.20 -31.17 -3.57
N ASP A 652 14.93 -30.83 -3.30
CA ASP A 652 14.04 -30.05 -4.16
C ASP A 652 13.25 -29.00 -3.35
N SER A 653 12.50 -28.14 -4.05
CA SER A 653 11.73 -27.05 -3.44
C SER A 653 10.57 -27.54 -2.57
N LYS A 654 9.93 -28.67 -2.89
CA LYS A 654 8.77 -29.19 -2.16
C LYS A 654 9.19 -29.75 -0.80
N ASN A 655 10.20 -30.62 -0.78
CA ASN A 655 10.73 -31.19 0.46
C ASN A 655 11.34 -30.09 1.35
N THR A 656 11.96 -29.07 0.74
CA THR A 656 12.46 -27.90 1.48
C THR A 656 11.34 -27.13 2.18
N LEU A 657 10.17 -26.99 1.55
CA LEU A 657 8.97 -26.39 2.16
C LEU A 657 8.36 -27.26 3.27
N GLU A 658 8.36 -28.58 3.11
CA GLU A 658 7.89 -29.52 4.14
C GLU A 658 8.79 -29.50 5.38
N LEU A 659 10.12 -29.49 5.18
CA LEU A 659 11.12 -29.32 6.24
C LEU A 659 11.02 -27.95 6.92
N TYR A 660 10.73 -26.88 6.17
CA TYR A 660 10.48 -25.55 6.71
C TYR A 660 9.25 -25.53 7.62
N LYS A 661 8.11 -26.09 7.17
CA LYS A 661 6.88 -26.18 8.00
C LYS A 661 7.16 -26.89 9.33
N LYS A 662 7.88 -28.01 9.28
CA LYS A 662 8.27 -28.78 10.47
C LYS A 662 9.03 -27.97 11.54
N ILE A 663 9.78 -26.93 11.15
CA ILE A 663 10.54 -26.09 12.10
C ILE A 663 9.83 -24.78 12.48
N THR A 664 8.74 -24.41 11.80
CA THR A 664 7.90 -23.25 12.18
C THR A 664 6.70 -23.60 13.05
N GLY A 665 6.26 -24.85 13.03
CA GLY A 665 4.95 -25.28 13.52
C GLY A 665 4.02 -25.56 12.35
#